data_AF-F0RZR5-F1
#
_entry.id   AF-F0RZR5-F1
#
_cell.length_a   1.000
_cell.length_b   1.000
_cell.length_c   1.000
_cell.angle_alpha   90.00
_cell.angle_beta   90.00
_cell.angle_gamma   90.00
#
_symmetry.space_group_name_H-M   'P 1'
#
loop_
_entity.id
_entity.type
_entity.pdbx_description
1 polymer ?
#
loop_
_entity_poly.entity_id
_entity_poly.type
_entity_poly.pdbx_seq_one_letter_code
_entity_poly.pdbx_strand_id
1 'polypeptide(L)'
;MNFHLDRIMPLLTPSGVVLGLLLGSWVAWMKPSVTILFAVITFIGGLGINSNDFFKVVKKPKAILVFVIGANLVMPLLTYAVASVVFKDQQEIATGLILLMSIPTAITGYIWSGIYKGNGALSLTLILVSTLLAPILTPYTVSLLANTSVRIDTAGMMASLVLMVVIPSVAGILINNLTKGKVNDHITPCLKPFSKIGLFIIIIINTAQVSDRLLANASWAYLPIALTCAFLAVIGYPISHTLGRIAGLAEEESKSITFASSLRNISAALVLAIAYFPAETALPVIFGIVFQQSTCAVMAHVLYGRKKKYVTHQHSKGVNTMQPITSVHQSVARKEKVLQFGEGNFLRAFVDWMIDILNEKTDFNGNVVLVQPLDRGLRDMINAQNGLYTTVLRGVQNKKTVEEYRTINSVSRCLNPFMADDYQEYMKLASSEDLRFIVSNTTEAGISYHSGDTLADQPPLSFPAKVCAFLYKRYQAFEGALDKGLIVIPCELIDKNGDNLKNIVKQYATEWKLEEGFTTWLDEACDFCNSLVDRIVPGYPRAEAEAICTKLGYQDNLLDSAEIFHLWVIECHKNFHEDELPFNKAGLNVVWTDDMSFYRTRKVRILNGAHTMSVLAAYQAGHETVQDCIADKALLYPFMYKGIFEEIIPSMDGSKEELEAYAADVLERFENPYNPHQLLSISLNSVSKFKTRNLPSLLGYFTKQGKLPKRLVFSLSALISFYEGTDYEGSSLKGTRASETYLIQDSPEILAAFAALYAEKGNPKAKSQRLAKAVLSNTAWWSQDLTKVEGLEKAVAANLEAIWTVGMKQAVASLV
;
A
#
# COMPACT_ATOMS: atom_id res chain seq x y z
N MET A 1 -17.67 -5.67 -6.90
CA MET A 1 -18.55 -5.87 -5.72
C MET A 1 -17.79 -6.00 -4.40
N ASN A 2 -16.90 -7.00 -4.20
CA ASN A 2 -16.21 -7.21 -2.91
C ASN A 2 -15.46 -5.97 -2.38
N PHE A 3 -14.70 -5.30 -3.25
CA PHE A 3 -13.96 -4.06 -2.95
C PHE A 3 -14.85 -2.90 -2.50
N HIS A 4 -16.04 -2.77 -3.10
CA HIS A 4 -17.02 -1.75 -2.70
C HIS A 4 -17.64 -2.10 -1.35
N LEU A 5 -17.99 -3.38 -1.15
CA LEU A 5 -18.46 -3.88 0.14
C LEU A 5 -17.42 -3.65 1.26
N ASP A 6 -16.13 -3.88 0.99
CA ASP A 6 -15.03 -3.60 1.93
C ASP A 6 -14.99 -2.13 2.38
N ARG A 7 -15.24 -1.19 1.45
CA ARG A 7 -15.25 0.25 1.76
C ARG A 7 -16.45 0.68 2.59
N ILE A 8 -17.61 0.03 2.41
CA ILE A 8 -18.84 0.35 3.15
C ILE A 8 -19.06 -0.50 4.40
N MET A 9 -18.20 -1.49 4.67
CA MET A 9 -18.29 -2.37 5.85
C MET A 9 -18.53 -1.62 7.18
N PRO A 10 -17.86 -0.48 7.47
CA PRO A 10 -18.10 0.26 8.71
C PRO A 10 -19.52 0.86 8.81
N LEU A 11 -20.19 1.09 7.68
CA LEU A 11 -21.54 1.65 7.60
C LEU A 11 -22.62 0.57 7.51
N LEU A 12 -22.29 -0.64 7.03
CA LEU A 12 -23.23 -1.76 6.92
C LEU A 12 -23.78 -2.20 8.28
N THR A 13 -22.95 -2.30 9.32
CA THR A 13 -23.42 -2.71 10.65
C THR A 13 -24.43 -1.74 11.27
N PRO A 14 -24.15 -0.42 11.40
CA PRO A 14 -25.12 0.52 11.96
C PRO A 14 -26.36 0.70 11.08
N SER A 15 -26.22 0.70 9.76
CA SER A 15 -27.39 0.76 8.86
C SER A 15 -28.26 -0.50 8.95
N GLY A 16 -27.66 -1.68 9.14
CA GLY A 16 -28.38 -2.94 9.36
C GLY A 16 -29.18 -2.93 10.66
N VAL A 17 -28.63 -2.36 11.73
CA VAL A 17 -29.34 -2.16 13.00
C VAL A 17 -30.54 -1.21 12.78
N VAL A 18 -30.33 -0.07 12.14
CA VAL A 18 -31.42 0.89 11.86
C VAL A 18 -32.52 0.25 11.00
N LEU A 19 -32.15 -0.43 9.91
CA LEU A 19 -33.11 -1.14 9.05
C LEU A 19 -33.84 -2.25 9.81
N GLY A 20 -33.17 -3.00 10.66
CA GLY A 20 -33.80 -4.00 11.52
C GLY A 20 -34.82 -3.38 12.48
N LEU A 21 -34.48 -2.25 13.11
CA LEU A 21 -35.42 -1.51 13.97
C LEU A 21 -36.65 -1.01 13.20
N LEU A 22 -36.47 -0.56 11.96
CA LEU A 22 -37.56 -0.05 11.12
C LEU A 22 -38.45 -1.16 10.55
N LEU A 23 -37.88 -2.29 10.16
CA LEU A 23 -38.61 -3.40 9.55
C LEU A 23 -39.38 -4.23 10.59
N GLY A 24 -38.83 -4.37 11.80
CA GLY A 24 -39.44 -5.08 12.92
C GLY A 24 -40.11 -6.41 12.55
N SER A 25 -41.38 -6.58 12.93
CA SER A 25 -42.12 -7.82 12.70
C SER A 25 -42.21 -8.27 11.23
N TRP A 26 -41.98 -7.38 10.25
CA TRP A 26 -42.08 -7.72 8.81
C TRP A 26 -41.04 -8.73 8.34
N VAL A 27 -39.91 -8.83 9.04
CA VAL A 27 -38.83 -9.79 8.72
C VAL A 27 -38.72 -10.94 9.73
N ALA A 28 -39.65 -11.03 10.69
CA ALA A 28 -39.63 -12.04 11.75
C ALA A 28 -39.72 -13.49 11.22
N TRP A 29 -40.37 -13.70 10.06
CA TRP A 29 -40.47 -15.00 9.40
C TRP A 29 -39.11 -15.56 8.93
N MET A 30 -38.10 -14.69 8.75
CA MET A 30 -36.75 -15.09 8.34
C MET A 30 -35.88 -15.63 9.50
N LYS A 31 -36.41 -15.67 10.73
CA LYS A 31 -35.68 -16.15 11.92
C LYS A 31 -34.97 -17.51 11.72
N PRO A 32 -35.57 -18.55 11.13
CA PRO A 32 -34.90 -19.84 10.94
C PRO A 32 -33.67 -19.76 10.02
N SER A 33 -33.62 -18.76 9.12
CA SER A 33 -32.52 -18.59 8.18
C SER A 33 -31.23 -18.11 8.85
N VAL A 34 -31.29 -17.53 10.06
CA VAL A 34 -30.11 -16.99 10.76
C VAL A 34 -29.07 -18.07 11.01
N THR A 35 -29.46 -19.24 11.53
CA THR A 35 -28.55 -20.36 11.79
C THR A 35 -27.88 -20.87 10.52
N ILE A 36 -28.63 -20.93 9.40
CA ILE A 36 -28.13 -21.39 8.11
C ILE A 36 -27.14 -20.36 7.52
N LEU A 37 -27.50 -19.07 7.52
CA LEU A 37 -26.61 -18.00 7.07
C LEU A 37 -25.32 -17.99 7.89
N PHE A 38 -25.41 -18.28 9.18
CA PHE A 38 -24.25 -18.41 10.05
C PHE A 38 -23.34 -19.56 9.64
N ALA A 39 -23.90 -20.75 9.42
CA ALA A 39 -23.16 -21.90 8.96
C ALA A 39 -22.44 -21.61 7.64
N VAL A 40 -23.11 -20.94 6.70
CA VAL A 40 -22.52 -20.52 5.41
C VAL A 40 -21.38 -19.51 5.61
N ILE A 41 -21.54 -18.47 6.42
CA ILE A 41 -20.50 -17.48 6.68
C ILE A 41 -19.26 -18.13 7.32
N THR A 42 -19.49 -19.01 8.30
CA THR A 42 -18.40 -19.67 9.02
C THR A 42 -17.69 -20.70 8.14
N PHE A 43 -18.43 -21.37 7.25
CA PHE A 43 -17.88 -22.21 6.19
C PHE A 43 -16.99 -21.42 5.22
N ILE A 44 -17.47 -20.28 4.70
CA ILE A 44 -16.69 -19.41 3.81
C ILE A 44 -15.42 -18.90 4.52
N GLY A 45 -15.52 -18.58 5.82
CA GLY A 45 -14.36 -18.24 6.65
C GLY A 45 -13.36 -19.39 6.76
N GLY A 46 -13.85 -20.62 6.96
CA GLY A 46 -13.03 -21.84 6.99
C GLY A 46 -12.32 -22.13 5.67
N LEU A 47 -12.94 -21.84 4.53
CA LEU A 47 -12.31 -21.94 3.20
C LEU A 47 -11.05 -21.05 3.06
N GLY A 48 -10.91 -20.02 3.89
CA GLY A 48 -9.78 -19.09 3.88
C GLY A 48 -8.55 -19.54 4.66
N ILE A 49 -8.59 -20.70 5.31
CA ILE A 49 -7.54 -21.16 6.26
C ILE A 49 -6.78 -22.36 5.67
N ASN A 50 -5.47 -22.25 5.51
CA ASN A 50 -4.60 -23.33 5.02
C ASN A 50 -4.16 -24.28 6.16
N SER A 51 -4.10 -25.59 5.90
CA SER A 51 -3.59 -26.60 6.86
C SER A 51 -2.17 -26.35 7.34
N ASN A 52 -1.30 -25.77 6.52
CA ASN A 52 0.06 -25.44 6.95
C ASN A 52 0.08 -24.33 8.02
N ASP A 53 -0.92 -23.45 8.04
CA ASP A 53 -1.07 -22.48 9.12
C ASP A 53 -1.62 -23.14 10.38
N PHE A 54 -2.45 -24.18 10.25
CA PHE A 54 -2.88 -25.05 11.35
C PHE A 54 -1.72 -25.78 12.05
N PHE A 55 -0.68 -26.20 11.33
CA PHE A 55 0.50 -26.83 11.96
C PHE A 55 1.50 -25.82 12.55
N LYS A 56 1.49 -24.57 12.07
CA LYS A 56 2.23 -23.47 12.71
C LYS A 56 1.64 -23.10 14.08
N VAL A 57 0.33 -23.35 14.31
CA VAL A 57 -0.40 -23.15 15.58
C VAL A 57 0.27 -23.81 16.76
N VAL A 58 0.56 -25.11 16.62
CA VAL A 58 1.09 -25.95 17.72
C VAL A 58 2.48 -25.46 18.15
N LYS A 59 3.20 -24.75 17.28
CA LYS A 59 4.54 -24.23 17.55
C LYS A 59 4.54 -22.92 18.38
N LYS A 60 3.38 -22.33 18.69
CA LYS A 60 3.26 -21.11 19.53
C LYS A 60 2.33 -21.30 20.74
N PRO A 61 2.56 -22.30 21.62
CA PRO A 61 1.66 -22.64 22.72
C PRO A 61 1.45 -21.50 23.72
N LYS A 62 2.47 -20.67 23.93
CA LYS A 62 2.42 -19.52 24.85
C LYS A 62 1.38 -18.48 24.45
N ALA A 63 1.33 -18.11 23.16
CA ALA A 63 0.37 -17.13 22.65
C ALA A 63 -1.08 -17.64 22.75
N ILE A 64 -1.28 -18.93 22.46
CA ILE A 64 -2.59 -19.58 22.58
C ILE A 64 -3.06 -19.61 24.03
N LEU A 65 -2.18 -19.96 24.97
CA LEU A 65 -2.51 -20.00 26.39
C LEU A 65 -2.91 -18.62 26.91
N VAL A 66 -2.14 -17.57 26.56
CA VAL A 66 -2.45 -16.18 26.93
C VAL A 66 -3.79 -15.75 26.35
N PHE A 67 -4.08 -16.11 25.10
CA PHE A 67 -5.37 -15.85 24.48
C PHE A 67 -6.51 -16.58 25.21
N VAL A 68 -6.38 -17.88 25.50
CA VAL A 68 -7.44 -18.65 26.16
C VAL A 68 -7.73 -18.09 27.57
N ILE A 69 -6.68 -17.77 28.34
CA ILE A 69 -6.80 -17.14 29.66
C ILE A 69 -7.48 -15.77 29.54
N GLY A 70 -7.01 -14.90 28.65
CA GLY A 70 -7.59 -13.58 28.47
C GLY A 70 -9.05 -13.63 28.01
N ALA A 71 -9.32 -14.43 26.97
CA ALA A 71 -10.60 -14.44 26.30
C ALA A 71 -11.68 -15.27 27.00
N ASN A 72 -11.34 -16.39 27.67
CA ASN A 72 -12.33 -17.32 28.23
C ASN A 72 -12.33 -17.36 29.75
N LEU A 73 -11.37 -16.73 30.43
CA LEU A 73 -11.32 -16.67 31.90
C LEU A 73 -11.40 -15.21 32.40
N VAL A 74 -10.43 -14.37 32.03
CA VAL A 74 -10.33 -12.99 32.54
C VAL A 74 -11.54 -12.15 32.15
N MET A 75 -11.90 -12.14 30.85
CA MET A 75 -13.02 -11.33 30.38
C MET A 75 -14.36 -11.76 30.98
N PRO A 76 -14.76 -13.05 30.98
CA PRO A 76 -15.99 -13.48 31.63
C PRO A 76 -16.03 -13.20 33.14
N LEU A 77 -14.93 -13.37 33.87
CA LEU A 77 -14.87 -13.04 35.30
C LEU A 77 -15.03 -11.54 35.56
N LEU A 78 -14.36 -10.70 34.76
CA LEU A 78 -14.55 -9.25 34.81
C LEU A 78 -16.00 -8.88 34.54
N THR A 79 -16.61 -9.50 33.52
CA THR A 79 -18.02 -9.29 33.20
C THR A 79 -18.95 -9.70 34.34
N TYR A 80 -18.71 -10.83 34.98
CA TYR A 80 -19.46 -11.26 36.16
C TYR A 80 -19.33 -10.26 37.32
N ALA A 81 -18.10 -9.79 37.61
CA ALA A 81 -17.86 -8.81 38.66
C ALA A 81 -18.59 -7.48 38.39
N VAL A 82 -18.57 -6.99 37.15
CA VAL A 82 -19.30 -5.77 36.76
C VAL A 82 -20.81 -5.99 36.80
N ALA A 83 -21.29 -7.12 36.24
CA ALA A 83 -22.71 -7.40 36.14
C ALA A 83 -23.36 -7.64 37.51
N SER A 84 -22.66 -8.28 38.45
CA SER A 84 -23.15 -8.52 39.81
C SER A 84 -23.32 -7.23 40.63
N VAL A 85 -22.55 -6.18 40.29
CA VAL A 85 -22.66 -4.85 40.91
C VAL A 85 -23.75 -4.03 40.24
N VAL A 86 -23.77 -3.98 38.90
CA VAL A 86 -24.66 -3.09 38.14
C VAL A 86 -26.07 -3.65 37.98
N PHE A 87 -26.23 -4.97 37.88
CA PHE A 87 -27.48 -5.66 37.57
C PHE A 87 -27.87 -6.67 38.65
N LYS A 88 -27.75 -6.28 39.92
CA LYS A 88 -28.00 -7.14 41.09
C LYS A 88 -29.38 -7.82 41.06
N ASP A 89 -30.40 -7.07 40.62
CA ASP A 89 -31.80 -7.51 40.58
C ASP A 89 -32.27 -7.90 39.16
N GLN A 90 -31.36 -7.94 38.17
CA GLN A 90 -31.66 -8.20 36.75
C GLN A 90 -30.76 -9.33 36.21
N GLN A 91 -31.05 -10.55 36.64
CA GLN A 91 -30.15 -11.71 36.45
C GLN A 91 -30.07 -12.16 34.99
N GLU A 92 -31.12 -11.97 34.21
CA GLU A 92 -31.19 -12.26 32.78
C GLU A 92 -30.23 -11.35 32.01
N ILE A 93 -30.17 -10.06 32.38
CA ILE A 93 -29.25 -9.09 31.78
C ILE A 93 -27.80 -9.41 32.14
N ALA A 94 -27.54 -9.77 33.40
CA ALA A 94 -26.22 -10.23 33.82
C ALA A 94 -25.78 -11.48 33.03
N THR A 95 -26.68 -12.45 32.86
CA THR A 95 -26.44 -13.67 32.07
C THR A 95 -26.16 -13.35 30.61
N GLY A 96 -26.86 -12.39 30.02
CA GLY A 96 -26.64 -11.93 28.65
C GLY A 96 -25.27 -11.29 28.44
N LEU A 97 -24.78 -10.51 29.41
CA LEU A 97 -23.44 -9.94 29.39
C LEU A 97 -22.36 -11.03 29.47
N ILE A 98 -22.53 -12.00 30.38
CA ILE A 98 -21.59 -13.13 30.55
C ILE A 98 -21.54 -13.97 29.26
N LEU A 99 -22.69 -14.27 28.67
CA LEU A 99 -22.78 -14.99 27.40
C LEU A 99 -22.06 -14.23 26.28
N LEU A 100 -22.29 -12.91 26.16
CA LEU A 100 -21.64 -12.06 25.16
C LEU A 100 -20.11 -12.13 25.23
N MET A 101 -19.54 -12.16 26.43
CA MET A 101 -18.08 -12.18 26.64
C MET A 101 -17.47 -13.58 26.66
N SER A 102 -18.31 -14.62 26.74
CA SER A 102 -17.88 -16.04 26.74
C SER A 102 -17.99 -16.71 25.37
N ILE A 103 -18.63 -16.07 24.39
CA ILE A 103 -18.77 -16.58 23.02
C ILE A 103 -17.42 -16.55 22.26
N PRO A 104 -17.21 -17.41 21.25
CA PRO A 104 -16.00 -17.42 20.44
C PRO A 104 -15.67 -16.08 19.78
N THR A 105 -14.41 -15.96 19.39
CA THR A 105 -13.85 -14.79 18.69
C THR A 105 -14.51 -14.58 17.32
N ALA A 106 -14.73 -13.33 16.95
CA ALA A 106 -15.23 -12.98 15.61
C ALA A 106 -14.11 -13.01 14.55
N ILE A 107 -14.46 -13.44 13.34
CA ILE A 107 -13.56 -13.43 12.17
C ILE A 107 -13.04 -12.01 11.88
N THR A 108 -13.85 -10.98 12.15
CA THR A 108 -13.47 -9.56 11.98
C THR A 108 -12.20 -9.17 12.76
N GLY A 109 -11.85 -9.88 13.85
CA GLY A 109 -10.60 -9.66 14.57
C GLY A 109 -9.34 -9.94 13.74
N TYR A 110 -9.41 -10.85 12.77
CA TYR A 110 -8.32 -11.08 11.81
C TYR A 110 -8.08 -9.86 10.92
N ILE A 111 -9.16 -9.22 10.46
CA ILE A 111 -9.08 -8.04 9.59
C ILE A 111 -8.42 -6.87 10.33
N TRP A 112 -8.89 -6.56 11.55
CA TRP A 112 -8.32 -5.49 12.37
C TRP A 112 -6.87 -5.76 12.76
N SER A 113 -6.54 -7.01 13.07
CA SER A 113 -5.15 -7.43 13.32
C SER A 113 -4.27 -7.15 12.09
N GLY A 114 -4.73 -7.52 10.88
CA GLY A 114 -4.01 -7.23 9.64
C GLY A 114 -3.78 -5.74 9.40
N ILE A 115 -4.80 -4.90 9.60
CA ILE A 115 -4.71 -3.43 9.43
C ILE A 115 -3.61 -2.83 10.31
N TYR A 116 -3.48 -3.31 11.56
CA TYR A 116 -2.52 -2.79 12.53
C TYR A 116 -1.20 -3.57 12.60
N LYS A 117 -0.87 -4.35 11.55
CA LYS A 117 0.36 -5.15 11.44
C LYS A 117 0.53 -6.18 12.56
N GLY A 118 -0.56 -6.86 12.92
CA GLY A 118 -0.52 -8.07 13.74
C GLY A 118 -0.08 -9.28 12.93
N ASN A 119 0.26 -10.37 13.62
CA ASN A 119 0.61 -11.63 12.98
C ASN A 119 -0.65 -12.32 12.42
N GLY A 120 -0.82 -12.28 11.09
CA GLY A 120 -2.01 -12.82 10.41
C GLY A 120 -2.23 -14.32 10.63
N ALA A 121 -1.16 -15.12 10.57
CA ALA A 121 -1.24 -16.57 10.82
C ALA A 121 -1.72 -16.87 12.24
N LEU A 122 -1.19 -16.18 13.25
CA LEU A 122 -1.65 -16.29 14.63
C LEU A 122 -3.11 -15.83 14.78
N SER A 123 -3.54 -14.77 14.09
CA SER A 123 -4.95 -14.33 14.20
C SER A 123 -5.95 -15.37 13.68
N LEU A 124 -5.69 -15.99 12.52
CA LEU A 124 -6.52 -17.10 12.02
C LEU A 124 -6.50 -18.30 12.97
N THR A 125 -5.34 -18.57 13.56
CA THR A 125 -5.13 -19.61 14.57
C THR A 125 -6.02 -19.41 15.79
N LEU A 126 -6.00 -18.21 16.38
CA LEU A 126 -6.76 -17.92 17.60
C LEU A 126 -8.27 -18.03 17.34
N ILE A 127 -8.74 -17.60 16.17
CA ILE A 127 -10.14 -17.77 15.75
C ILE A 127 -10.50 -19.25 15.71
N LEU A 128 -9.67 -20.09 15.09
CA LEU A 128 -9.92 -21.52 15.00
C LEU A 128 -9.93 -22.20 16.38
N VAL A 129 -8.92 -21.93 17.22
CA VAL A 129 -8.86 -22.47 18.58
C VAL A 129 -10.08 -22.02 19.39
N SER A 130 -10.47 -20.75 19.30
CA SER A 130 -11.66 -20.22 19.97
C SER A 130 -12.92 -20.95 19.50
N THR A 131 -13.06 -21.18 18.19
CA THR A 131 -14.20 -21.88 17.60
C THR A 131 -14.28 -23.34 18.04
N LEU A 132 -13.14 -24.05 18.07
CA LEU A 132 -13.11 -25.46 18.47
C LEU A 132 -13.38 -25.65 19.97
N LEU A 133 -12.92 -24.72 20.80
CA LEU A 133 -13.13 -24.79 22.26
C LEU A 133 -14.51 -24.25 22.69
N ALA A 134 -15.14 -23.40 21.87
CA ALA A 134 -16.40 -22.72 22.21
C ALA A 134 -17.55 -23.63 22.65
N PRO A 135 -17.84 -24.77 21.99
CA PRO A 135 -18.93 -25.63 22.43
C PRO A 135 -18.79 -26.09 23.88
N ILE A 136 -17.57 -26.22 24.39
CA ILE A 136 -17.33 -26.65 25.77
C ILE A 136 -17.20 -25.43 26.69
N LEU A 137 -16.32 -24.50 26.35
CA LEU A 137 -15.99 -23.37 27.23
C LEU A 137 -17.17 -22.42 27.40
N THR A 138 -17.94 -22.11 26.35
CA THR A 138 -19.03 -21.13 26.45
C THR A 138 -20.16 -21.62 27.36
N PRO A 139 -20.76 -22.81 27.15
CA PRO A 139 -21.79 -23.34 28.07
C PRO A 139 -21.28 -23.51 29.49
N TYR A 140 -20.05 -23.98 29.67
CA TYR A 140 -19.47 -24.20 30.99
C TYR A 140 -19.27 -22.88 31.75
N THR A 141 -18.63 -21.89 31.12
CA THR A 141 -18.41 -20.55 31.71
C THR A 141 -19.73 -19.87 32.04
N VAL A 142 -20.73 -19.93 31.15
CA VAL A 142 -22.07 -19.39 31.45
C VAL A 142 -22.72 -20.15 32.59
N SER A 143 -22.64 -21.49 32.63
CA SER A 143 -23.22 -22.27 33.74
C SER A 143 -22.55 -22.01 35.09
N LEU A 144 -21.25 -21.68 35.09
CA LEU A 144 -20.48 -21.41 36.30
C LEU A 144 -20.70 -19.99 36.84
N LEU A 145 -20.83 -19.00 35.95
CA LEU A 145 -20.89 -17.58 36.31
C LEU A 145 -22.32 -17.02 36.34
N ALA A 146 -23.25 -17.57 35.55
CA ALA A 146 -24.65 -17.19 35.64
C ALA A 146 -25.27 -17.79 36.91
N ASN A 147 -26.17 -17.02 37.54
CA ASN A 147 -26.78 -17.44 38.80
C ASN A 147 -27.73 -18.64 38.61
N THR A 148 -27.94 -19.43 39.67
CA THR A 148 -28.67 -20.72 39.65
C THR A 148 -30.17 -20.65 39.33
N SER A 149 -30.70 -19.44 39.14
CA SER A 149 -32.12 -19.17 38.81
C SER A 149 -32.44 -19.38 37.32
N VAL A 150 -31.45 -19.30 36.43
CA VAL A 150 -31.65 -19.51 34.99
C VAL A 150 -31.41 -20.98 34.66
N ARG A 151 -32.43 -21.69 34.17
CA ARG A 151 -32.26 -23.07 33.68
C ARG A 151 -31.48 -23.05 32.38
N ILE A 152 -30.23 -23.47 32.43
CA ILE A 152 -29.32 -23.46 31.28
C ILE A 152 -29.29 -24.85 30.63
N ASP A 153 -29.78 -24.94 29.39
CA ASP A 153 -29.63 -26.14 28.56
C ASP A 153 -28.21 -26.20 27.95
N THR A 154 -27.26 -26.65 28.76
CA THR A 154 -25.85 -26.74 28.36
C THR A 154 -25.67 -27.67 27.16
N ALA A 155 -26.34 -28.83 27.14
CA ALA A 155 -26.26 -29.80 26.06
C ALA A 155 -26.82 -29.24 24.73
N GLY A 156 -27.95 -28.53 24.77
CA GLY A 156 -28.51 -27.85 23.61
C GLY A 156 -27.58 -26.76 23.07
N MET A 157 -27.02 -25.91 23.94
CA MET A 157 -26.05 -24.89 23.54
C MET A 157 -24.78 -25.49 22.91
N MET A 158 -24.27 -26.58 23.49
CA MET A 158 -23.14 -27.35 22.94
C MET A 158 -23.45 -27.80 21.52
N ALA A 159 -24.60 -28.46 21.32
CA ALA A 159 -25.03 -28.97 20.02
C ALA A 159 -25.21 -27.84 19.00
N SER A 160 -25.82 -26.72 19.40
CA SER A 160 -25.99 -25.55 18.55
C SER A 160 -24.66 -24.96 18.10
N LEU A 161 -23.69 -24.76 19.00
CA LEU A 161 -22.36 -24.25 18.66
C LEU A 161 -21.58 -25.22 17.74
N VAL A 162 -21.71 -26.53 17.97
CA VAL A 162 -21.12 -27.55 17.09
C VAL A 162 -21.71 -27.44 15.68
N LEU A 163 -23.04 -27.40 15.57
CA LEU A 163 -23.74 -27.39 14.30
C LEU A 163 -23.53 -26.10 13.51
N MET A 164 -23.58 -24.94 14.17
CA MET A 164 -23.56 -23.65 13.51
C MET A 164 -22.14 -23.09 13.28
N VAL A 165 -21.17 -23.46 14.13
CA VAL A 165 -19.80 -22.90 14.09
C VAL A 165 -18.76 -23.96 13.74
N VAL A 166 -18.70 -25.06 14.49
CA VAL A 166 -17.60 -26.04 14.37
C VAL A 166 -17.68 -26.83 13.07
N ILE A 167 -18.81 -27.50 12.81
CA ILE A 167 -19.00 -28.34 11.62
C ILE A 167 -18.74 -27.54 10.34
N PRO A 168 -19.33 -26.34 10.13
CA PRO A 168 -19.10 -25.59 8.90
C PRO A 168 -17.65 -25.09 8.77
N SER A 169 -17.02 -24.64 9.87
CA SER A 169 -15.61 -24.22 9.84
C SER A 169 -14.68 -25.37 9.47
N VAL A 170 -14.86 -26.53 10.10
CA VAL A 170 -14.06 -27.73 9.84
C VAL A 170 -14.29 -28.22 8.41
N ALA A 171 -15.53 -28.22 7.92
CA ALA A 171 -15.84 -28.56 6.54
C ALA A 171 -15.15 -27.61 5.55
N GLY A 172 -15.17 -26.30 5.81
CA GLY A 172 -14.47 -25.30 4.98
C GLY A 172 -12.95 -25.53 4.96
N ILE A 173 -12.35 -25.78 6.13
CA ILE A 173 -10.92 -26.09 6.24
C ILE A 173 -10.57 -27.39 5.52
N LEU A 174 -11.38 -28.43 5.69
CA LEU A 174 -11.20 -29.72 5.02
C LEU A 174 -11.29 -29.57 3.50
N ILE A 175 -12.27 -28.82 2.99
CA ILE A 175 -12.40 -28.57 1.55
C ILE A 175 -11.22 -27.76 1.04
N ASN A 176 -10.77 -26.73 1.76
CA ASN A 176 -9.58 -25.99 1.39
C ASN A 176 -8.33 -26.89 1.35
N ASN A 177 -8.21 -27.83 2.29
CA ASN A 177 -7.11 -28.80 2.34
C ASN A 177 -7.19 -29.86 1.23
N LEU A 178 -8.36 -30.44 1.00
CA LEU A 178 -8.60 -31.42 -0.06
C LEU A 178 -8.36 -30.82 -1.44
N THR A 179 -8.64 -29.53 -1.60
CA THR A 179 -8.39 -28.78 -2.83
C THR A 179 -7.01 -28.12 -2.88
N LYS A 180 -6.16 -28.37 -1.88
CA LYS A 180 -4.80 -27.82 -1.78
C LYS A 180 -4.74 -26.29 -1.94
N GLY A 181 -5.70 -25.55 -1.38
CA GLY A 181 -5.77 -24.09 -1.47
C GLY A 181 -6.58 -23.54 -2.65
N LYS A 182 -6.88 -24.35 -3.69
CA LYS A 182 -7.52 -23.87 -4.93
C LYS A 182 -8.88 -23.21 -4.70
N VAL A 183 -9.66 -23.72 -3.73
CA VAL A 183 -10.96 -23.14 -3.38
C VAL A 183 -10.79 -21.75 -2.77
N ASN A 184 -9.76 -21.53 -1.95
CA ASN A 184 -9.45 -20.21 -1.42
C ASN A 184 -9.03 -19.21 -2.51
N ASP A 185 -8.34 -19.68 -3.54
CA ASP A 185 -7.81 -18.81 -4.59
C ASP A 185 -8.87 -18.42 -5.64
N HIS A 186 -9.81 -19.33 -5.96
CA HIS A 186 -10.75 -19.14 -7.08
C HIS A 186 -12.21 -18.95 -6.63
N ILE A 187 -12.64 -19.64 -5.58
CA ILE A 187 -14.06 -19.70 -5.19
C ILE A 187 -14.33 -18.74 -4.02
N THR A 188 -13.47 -18.74 -3.00
CA THR A 188 -13.61 -17.86 -1.83
C THR A 188 -13.70 -16.38 -2.20
N PRO A 189 -12.95 -15.81 -3.18
CA PRO A 189 -13.10 -14.40 -3.56
C PRO A 189 -14.50 -14.08 -4.12
N CYS A 190 -15.11 -15.04 -4.83
CA CYS A 190 -16.49 -14.94 -5.33
C CYS A 190 -17.53 -15.10 -4.22
N LEU A 191 -17.22 -15.88 -3.17
CA LEU A 191 -18.09 -16.10 -2.01
C LEU A 191 -18.00 -14.99 -0.94
N LYS A 192 -16.90 -14.22 -0.90
CA LYS A 192 -16.68 -13.13 0.08
C LYS A 192 -17.79 -12.07 0.09
N PRO A 193 -18.32 -11.60 -1.05
CA PRO A 193 -19.49 -10.71 -1.07
C PRO A 193 -20.72 -11.30 -0.37
N PHE A 194 -21.01 -12.59 -0.60
CA PHE A 194 -22.16 -13.27 0.01
C PHE A 194 -22.01 -13.41 1.53
N SER A 195 -20.79 -13.64 2.02
CA SER A 195 -20.52 -13.64 3.46
C SER A 195 -20.84 -12.30 4.13
N LYS A 196 -20.50 -11.18 3.48
CA LYS A 196 -20.79 -9.82 3.97
C LYS A 196 -22.28 -9.46 3.91
N ILE A 197 -22.95 -9.81 2.81
CA ILE A 197 -24.40 -9.63 2.66
C ILE A 197 -25.15 -10.50 3.68
N GLY A 198 -24.72 -11.75 3.87
CA GLY A 198 -25.27 -12.65 4.89
C GLY A 198 -25.13 -12.08 6.30
N LEU A 199 -23.97 -11.51 6.64
CA LEU A 199 -23.76 -10.84 7.93
C LEU A 199 -24.72 -9.65 8.10
N PHE A 200 -24.92 -8.84 7.06
CA PHE A 200 -25.84 -7.71 7.07
C PHE A 200 -27.31 -8.16 7.27
N ILE A 201 -27.74 -9.21 6.56
CA ILE A 201 -29.07 -9.80 6.72
C ILE A 201 -29.27 -10.36 8.13
N ILE A 202 -28.27 -11.05 8.69
CA ILE A 202 -28.31 -11.54 10.07
C ILE A 202 -28.53 -10.38 11.05
N ILE A 203 -27.81 -9.27 10.89
CA ILE A 203 -27.96 -8.08 11.75
C ILE A 203 -29.40 -7.55 11.66
N ILE A 204 -29.95 -7.40 10.46
CA ILE A 204 -31.33 -6.93 10.25
C ILE A 204 -32.34 -7.84 10.96
N ILE A 205 -32.29 -9.16 10.70
CA ILE A 205 -33.23 -10.13 11.27
C ILE A 205 -33.14 -10.16 12.81
N ASN A 206 -31.92 -10.07 13.33
CA ASN A 206 -31.67 -10.10 14.77
C ASN A 206 -32.16 -8.84 15.48
N THR A 207 -31.92 -7.67 14.89
CA THR A 207 -32.40 -6.40 15.45
C THR A 207 -33.92 -6.29 15.34
N ALA A 208 -34.50 -6.74 14.24
CA ALA A 208 -35.94 -6.72 14.01
C ALA A 208 -36.74 -7.62 14.97
N GLN A 209 -36.16 -8.72 15.45
CA GLN A 209 -36.81 -9.57 16.47
C GLN A 209 -37.00 -8.88 17.82
N VAL A 210 -36.27 -7.79 18.07
CA VAL A 210 -36.29 -7.08 19.36
C VAL A 210 -36.67 -5.61 19.20
N SER A 211 -36.92 -5.16 17.96
CA SER A 211 -37.34 -3.78 17.65
C SER A 211 -38.61 -3.40 18.40
N ASP A 212 -39.62 -4.27 18.41
CA ASP A 212 -40.91 -3.96 19.01
C ASP A 212 -40.76 -3.78 20.53
N ARG A 213 -39.82 -4.50 21.15
CA ARG A 213 -39.48 -4.36 22.57
C ARG A 213 -38.66 -3.11 22.86
N LEU A 214 -37.68 -2.80 22.01
CA LEU A 214 -36.81 -1.63 22.17
C LEU A 214 -37.54 -0.32 21.92
N LEU A 215 -38.44 -0.29 20.92
CA LEU A 215 -39.16 0.90 20.48
C LEU A 215 -40.42 1.16 21.33
N ALA A 216 -41.17 0.13 21.72
CA ALA A 216 -42.36 0.31 22.56
C ALA A 216 -42.01 0.69 24.02
N ASN A 217 -40.84 0.28 24.51
CA ASN A 217 -40.39 0.53 25.88
C ASN A 217 -39.07 1.31 25.92
N ALA A 218 -38.90 2.32 25.07
CA ALA A 218 -37.72 3.19 25.08
C ALA A 218 -37.58 3.87 26.45
N SER A 219 -36.84 3.21 27.33
CA SER A 219 -36.76 3.51 28.76
C SER A 219 -35.33 3.83 29.12
N TRP A 220 -35.16 4.77 30.06
CA TRP A 220 -33.87 5.05 30.69
C TRP A 220 -33.25 3.81 31.33
N ALA A 221 -34.02 2.74 31.57
CA ALA A 221 -33.55 1.44 32.03
C ALA A 221 -32.56 0.73 31.07
N TYR A 222 -32.52 1.10 29.78
CA TYR A 222 -31.57 0.52 28.82
C TYR A 222 -30.20 1.22 28.81
N LEU A 223 -30.12 2.44 29.34
CA LEU A 223 -28.87 3.19 29.38
C LEU A 223 -27.78 2.48 30.21
N PRO A 224 -28.06 1.92 31.41
CA PRO A 224 -27.08 1.13 32.16
C PRO A 224 -26.55 -0.08 31.36
N ILE A 225 -27.41 -0.76 30.59
CA ILE A 225 -27.03 -1.91 29.75
C ILE A 225 -26.07 -1.45 28.65
N ALA A 226 -26.44 -0.39 27.93
CA ALA A 226 -25.63 0.21 26.87
C ALA A 226 -24.25 0.65 27.38
N LEU A 227 -24.21 1.38 28.51
CA LEU A 227 -22.98 1.85 29.14
C LEU A 227 -22.09 0.68 29.60
N THR A 228 -22.69 -0.37 30.17
CA THR A 228 -21.93 -1.56 30.59
C THR A 228 -21.36 -2.30 29.38
N CYS A 229 -22.14 -2.48 28.31
CA CYS A 229 -21.64 -3.08 27.07
C CYS A 229 -20.50 -2.26 26.46
N ALA A 230 -20.63 -0.93 26.42
CA ALA A 230 -19.58 -0.05 25.94
C ALA A 230 -18.31 -0.14 26.80
N PHE A 231 -18.46 -0.13 28.13
CA PHE A 231 -17.35 -0.28 29.07
C PHE A 231 -16.60 -1.60 28.87
N LEU A 232 -17.32 -2.72 28.84
CA LEU A 232 -16.74 -4.05 28.64
C LEU A 232 -16.07 -4.18 27.26
N ALA A 233 -16.66 -3.60 26.22
CA ALA A 233 -16.06 -3.56 24.89
C ALA A 233 -14.77 -2.74 24.86
N VAL A 234 -14.69 -1.62 25.58
CA VAL A 234 -13.49 -0.77 25.67
C VAL A 234 -12.39 -1.43 26.49
N ILE A 235 -12.70 -1.94 27.69
CA ILE A 235 -11.70 -2.42 28.65
C ILE A 235 -11.02 -3.73 28.21
N GLY A 236 -11.68 -4.53 27.36
CA GLY A 236 -11.12 -5.78 26.86
C GLY A 236 -9.83 -5.61 26.07
N TYR A 237 -9.70 -4.50 25.33
CA TYR A 237 -8.52 -4.20 24.51
C TYR A 237 -7.24 -3.97 25.35
N PRO A 238 -7.18 -3.02 26.30
CA PRO A 238 -5.98 -2.78 27.10
C PRO A 238 -5.62 -3.98 27.98
N ILE A 239 -6.61 -4.71 28.52
CA ILE A 239 -6.36 -5.92 29.31
C ILE A 239 -5.66 -6.98 28.44
N SER A 240 -6.22 -7.30 27.29
CA SER A 240 -5.67 -8.32 26.39
C SER A 240 -4.29 -7.94 25.86
N HIS A 241 -4.07 -6.65 25.55
CA HIS A 241 -2.77 -6.13 25.16
C HIS A 241 -1.73 -6.30 26.27
N THR A 242 -2.09 -5.92 27.49
CA THR A 242 -1.22 -6.00 28.67
C THR A 242 -0.87 -7.44 29.02
N LEU A 243 -1.83 -8.37 28.96
CA LEU A 243 -1.58 -9.80 29.13
C LEU A 243 -0.54 -10.32 28.12
N GLY A 244 -0.62 -9.90 26.86
CA GLY A 244 0.39 -10.23 25.86
C GLY A 244 1.78 -9.69 26.19
N ARG A 245 1.88 -8.48 26.75
CA ARG A 245 3.16 -7.87 27.15
C ARG A 245 3.76 -8.51 28.40
N ILE A 246 2.95 -8.80 29.42
CA ILE A 246 3.40 -9.49 30.64
C ILE A 246 3.92 -10.89 30.29
N ALA A 247 3.26 -11.56 29.35
CA ALA A 247 3.73 -12.83 28.84
C ALA A 247 4.97 -12.71 27.94
N GLY A 248 5.51 -11.52 27.67
CA GLY A 248 6.71 -11.34 26.84
C GLY A 248 6.53 -11.82 25.39
N LEU A 249 5.32 -11.66 24.83
CA LEU A 249 5.06 -11.95 23.42
C LEU A 249 5.57 -10.81 22.53
N ALA A 250 5.89 -11.12 21.28
CA ALA A 250 6.27 -10.10 20.31
C ALA A 250 5.11 -9.12 20.07
N GLU A 251 5.42 -7.88 19.65
CA GLU A 251 4.41 -6.83 19.48
C GLU A 251 3.31 -7.23 18.48
N GLU A 252 3.70 -7.88 17.38
CA GLU A 252 2.77 -8.39 16.37
C GLU A 252 1.82 -9.47 16.93
N GLU A 253 2.30 -10.28 17.87
CA GLU A 253 1.52 -11.35 18.51
C GLU A 253 0.57 -10.78 19.56
N SER A 254 1.04 -9.80 20.34
CA SER A 254 0.22 -9.05 21.30
C SER A 254 -0.94 -8.31 20.60
N LYS A 255 -0.68 -7.73 19.42
CA LYS A 255 -1.73 -7.14 18.55
C LYS A 255 -2.75 -8.18 18.13
N SER A 256 -2.30 -9.34 17.62
CA SER A 256 -3.20 -10.43 17.21
C SER A 256 -4.09 -10.92 18.36
N ILE A 257 -3.53 -11.11 19.56
CA ILE A 257 -4.29 -11.53 20.75
C ILE A 257 -5.28 -10.45 21.17
N THR A 258 -4.88 -9.18 21.15
CA THR A 258 -5.74 -8.06 21.56
C THR A 258 -7.03 -8.03 20.76
N PHE A 259 -6.93 -8.12 19.44
CA PHE A 259 -8.12 -8.14 18.57
C PHE A 259 -8.91 -9.42 18.70
N ALA A 260 -8.25 -10.57 18.81
CA ALA A 260 -8.93 -11.85 18.98
C ALA A 260 -9.72 -11.94 20.31
N SER A 261 -9.14 -11.51 21.42
CA SER A 261 -9.79 -11.58 22.74
C SER A 261 -10.91 -10.55 22.93
N SER A 262 -10.87 -9.43 22.20
CA SER A 262 -11.81 -8.32 22.41
C SER A 262 -12.99 -8.31 21.43
N LEU A 263 -12.86 -8.92 20.25
CA LEU A 263 -13.93 -9.01 19.26
C LEU A 263 -14.64 -10.36 19.33
N ARG A 264 -15.91 -10.34 19.72
CA ARG A 264 -16.74 -11.52 19.96
C ARG A 264 -17.70 -11.76 18.83
N ASN A 265 -18.08 -13.02 18.66
CA ASN A 265 -19.05 -13.41 17.67
C ASN A 265 -20.49 -13.16 18.16
N ILE A 266 -20.89 -11.89 18.15
CA ILE A 266 -22.13 -11.38 18.74
C ILE A 266 -23.36 -12.05 18.15
N SER A 267 -23.34 -12.31 16.85
CA SER A 267 -24.44 -12.97 16.17
C SER A 267 -24.64 -14.41 16.67
N ALA A 268 -23.56 -15.13 17.05
CA ALA A 268 -23.68 -16.44 17.70
C ALA A 268 -24.24 -16.32 19.12
N ALA A 269 -23.80 -15.33 19.87
CA ALA A 269 -24.30 -15.06 21.21
C ALA A 269 -25.81 -14.79 21.18
N LEU A 270 -26.31 -14.09 20.15
CA LEU A 270 -27.72 -13.75 20.06
C LEU A 270 -28.59 -14.95 19.69
N VAL A 271 -28.11 -15.83 18.79
CA VAL A 271 -28.77 -17.11 18.50
C VAL A 271 -28.91 -17.94 19.78
N LEU A 272 -27.84 -18.05 20.58
CA LEU A 272 -27.90 -18.78 21.84
C LEU A 272 -28.82 -18.10 22.86
N ALA A 273 -28.74 -16.77 23.01
CA ALA A 273 -29.58 -16.00 23.91
C ALA A 273 -31.07 -16.20 23.61
N ILE A 274 -31.46 -16.15 22.34
CA ILE A 274 -32.87 -16.29 21.93
C ILE A 274 -33.36 -17.74 22.03
N ALA A 275 -32.48 -18.72 21.77
CA ALA A 275 -32.86 -20.13 21.73
C ALA A 275 -32.94 -20.78 23.11
N TYR A 276 -32.09 -20.36 24.04
CA TYR A 276 -31.87 -21.09 25.31
C TYR A 276 -32.11 -20.25 26.57
N PHE A 277 -32.38 -18.96 26.43
CA PHE A 277 -32.54 -18.06 27.58
C PHE A 277 -33.82 -17.21 27.48
N PRO A 278 -34.26 -16.60 28.60
CA PRO A 278 -35.31 -15.60 28.58
C PRO A 278 -34.99 -14.44 27.65
N ALA A 279 -36.03 -13.82 27.12
CA ALA A 279 -36.00 -12.72 26.16
C ALA A 279 -35.04 -11.58 26.54
N GLU A 280 -34.98 -11.27 27.83
CA GLU A 280 -34.22 -10.18 28.43
C GLU A 280 -32.69 -10.41 28.29
N THR A 281 -32.28 -11.67 28.23
CA THR A 281 -30.87 -12.10 28.04
C THR A 281 -30.32 -11.68 26.68
N ALA A 282 -31.19 -11.46 25.69
CA ALA A 282 -30.79 -11.00 24.36
C ALA A 282 -30.42 -9.51 24.32
N LEU A 283 -30.92 -8.69 25.27
CA LEU A 283 -30.75 -7.23 25.24
C LEU A 283 -29.27 -6.80 25.28
N PRO A 284 -28.42 -7.30 26.20
CA PRO A 284 -27.00 -6.93 26.22
C PRO A 284 -26.26 -7.32 24.94
N VAL A 285 -26.62 -8.47 24.36
CA VAL A 285 -26.02 -8.97 23.12
C VAL A 285 -26.31 -8.03 21.96
N ILE A 286 -27.53 -7.49 21.88
CA ILE A 286 -27.93 -6.51 20.86
C ILE A 286 -27.17 -5.18 21.03
N PHE A 287 -27.04 -4.67 22.25
CA PHE A 287 -26.20 -3.50 22.51
C PHE A 287 -24.73 -3.78 22.16
N GLY A 288 -24.26 -5.01 22.34
CA GLY A 288 -22.96 -5.47 21.87
C GLY A 288 -22.74 -5.20 20.38
N ILE A 289 -23.75 -5.46 19.52
CA ILE A 289 -23.66 -5.24 18.06
C ILE A 289 -23.30 -3.79 17.73
N VAL A 290 -23.92 -2.85 18.45
CA VAL A 290 -23.73 -1.41 18.25
C VAL A 290 -22.35 -0.95 18.72
N PHE A 291 -21.92 -1.39 19.91
CA PHE A 291 -20.71 -0.86 20.54
C PHE A 291 -19.45 -1.58 20.11
N GLN A 292 -19.46 -2.88 19.87
CA GLN A 292 -18.21 -3.64 19.74
C GLN A 292 -17.42 -3.31 18.46
N GLN A 293 -18.10 -3.03 17.35
CA GLN A 293 -17.44 -2.60 16.10
C GLN A 293 -16.94 -1.15 16.20
N SER A 294 -17.77 -0.25 16.73
CA SER A 294 -17.44 1.17 16.90
C SER A 294 -16.29 1.39 17.88
N THR A 295 -16.32 0.68 19.01
CA THR A 295 -15.24 0.70 20.02
C THR A 295 -13.97 0.05 19.49
N CYS A 296 -14.05 -0.96 18.62
CA CYS A 296 -12.87 -1.54 17.99
C CYS A 296 -12.08 -0.49 17.20
N ALA A 297 -12.75 0.27 16.34
CA ALA A 297 -12.09 1.29 15.53
C ALA A 297 -11.38 2.34 16.41
N VAL A 298 -12.05 2.79 17.48
CA VAL A 298 -11.51 3.74 18.45
C VAL A 298 -10.35 3.13 19.23
N MET A 299 -10.52 1.95 19.82
CA MET A 299 -9.51 1.32 20.67
C MET A 299 -8.29 0.84 19.89
N ALA A 300 -8.48 0.37 18.65
CA ALA A 300 -7.40 0.07 17.74
C ALA A 300 -6.56 1.34 17.49
N HIS A 301 -7.21 2.49 17.29
CA HIS A 301 -6.52 3.77 17.16
C HIS A 301 -5.85 4.24 18.46
N VAL A 302 -6.48 4.05 19.62
CA VAL A 302 -5.93 4.46 20.92
C VAL A 302 -4.69 3.64 21.30
N LEU A 303 -4.72 2.33 21.08
CA LEU A 303 -3.64 1.42 21.43
C LEU A 303 -2.54 1.35 20.37
N TYR A 304 -2.92 1.34 19.10
CA TYR A 304 -2.03 1.06 17.97
C TYR A 304 -2.10 2.09 16.84
N GLY A 305 -3.12 2.94 16.85
CA GLY A 305 -3.10 4.15 16.04
C GLY A 305 -1.83 4.89 16.41
N ARG A 306 -1.16 5.39 15.38
CA ARG A 306 0.03 6.19 15.57
C ARG A 306 -0.35 7.32 16.51
N LYS A 307 0.02 7.22 17.79
CA LYS A 307 0.24 8.42 18.57
C LYS A 307 1.24 9.18 17.74
N LYS A 308 0.79 10.28 17.12
CA LYS A 308 1.66 11.43 16.94
C LYS A 308 2.13 11.75 18.35
N LYS A 309 3.20 11.10 18.80
CA LYS A 309 4.16 11.81 19.62
C LYS A 309 4.63 12.91 18.69
N TYR A 310 4.00 14.08 18.80
CA TYR A 310 4.83 15.25 18.95
C TYR A 310 5.79 14.87 20.06
N VAL A 311 7.03 14.59 19.67
CA VAL A 311 8.09 14.47 20.65
C VAL A 311 8.34 15.89 21.13
N THR A 312 7.52 16.36 22.07
CA THR A 312 8.07 17.19 23.13
C THR A 312 9.00 16.26 23.88
N HIS A 313 10.30 16.38 23.61
CA HIS A 313 11.33 15.77 24.43
C HIS A 313 11.23 16.35 25.84
N GLN A 314 10.36 15.82 26.69
CA GLN A 314 10.62 15.77 28.12
C GLN A 314 11.36 14.46 28.39
N HIS A 315 12.67 14.51 28.15
CA HIS A 315 13.60 13.65 28.83
C HIS A 315 13.69 14.11 30.28
N SER A 316 13.10 13.33 31.19
CA SER A 316 13.74 13.08 32.48
C SER A 316 14.03 11.59 32.49
N LYS A 317 15.28 11.11 32.45
CA LYS A 317 16.49 11.63 33.08
C LYS A 317 17.70 11.36 32.17
N GLY A 318 18.49 12.40 31.94
CA GLY A 318 19.91 12.29 31.58
C GLY A 318 20.24 11.94 30.12
N VAL A 319 19.77 12.71 29.13
CA VAL A 319 20.40 12.78 27.80
C VAL A 319 20.22 14.21 27.29
N ASN A 320 21.29 14.82 26.75
CA ASN A 320 21.25 16.13 26.10
C ASN A 320 20.11 16.16 25.07
N THR A 321 19.04 16.91 25.33
CA THR A 321 17.99 17.15 24.34
C THR A 321 18.57 18.06 23.26
N MET A 322 18.84 17.50 22.08
CA MET A 322 19.23 18.28 20.91
C MET A 322 18.17 19.34 20.61
N GLN A 323 18.63 20.53 20.21
CA GLN A 323 17.75 21.64 19.92
C GLN A 323 17.06 21.42 18.57
N PRO A 324 15.82 21.91 18.33
CA PRO A 324 15.15 21.75 17.05
C PRO A 324 15.87 22.51 15.94
N ILE A 325 15.76 22.06 14.69
CA ILE A 325 16.36 22.73 13.51
C ILE A 325 16.07 24.24 13.46
N THR A 326 14.88 24.66 13.87
CA THR A 326 14.44 26.08 13.91
C THR A 326 15.18 26.95 14.92
N SER A 327 15.93 26.35 15.84
CA SER A 327 16.80 27.09 16.78
C SER A 327 18.22 27.29 16.27
N VAL A 328 18.64 26.50 15.26
CA VAL A 328 19.98 26.53 14.67
C VAL A 328 19.95 27.25 13.32
N HIS A 329 18.90 27.03 12.54
CA HIS A 329 18.69 27.64 11.23
C HIS A 329 17.46 28.53 11.22
N GLN A 330 17.53 29.61 10.44
CA GLN A 330 16.42 30.55 10.25
C GLN A 330 15.86 30.42 8.84
N SER A 331 14.54 30.47 8.72
CA SER A 331 13.91 30.55 7.42
C SER A 331 14.16 31.92 6.78
N VAL A 332 14.33 31.95 5.47
CA VAL A 332 14.52 33.19 4.70
C VAL A 332 13.24 33.52 3.96
N ALA A 333 12.66 34.67 4.27
CA ALA A 333 11.48 35.16 3.59
C ALA A 333 11.85 35.66 2.19
N ARG A 334 11.26 35.05 1.16
CA ARG A 334 11.33 35.47 -0.24
C ARG A 334 9.93 35.50 -0.83
N LYS A 335 9.79 36.08 -2.01
CA LYS A 335 8.54 36.05 -2.77
C LYS A 335 8.14 34.62 -3.10
N GLU A 336 6.86 34.28 -2.97
CA GLU A 336 6.34 32.95 -3.30
C GLU A 336 6.19 32.83 -4.83
N LYS A 337 7.19 32.22 -5.49
CA LYS A 337 7.27 32.11 -6.96
C LYS A 337 6.82 30.76 -7.51
N VAL A 338 6.84 29.73 -6.66
CA VAL A 338 6.51 28.34 -7.04
C VAL A 338 5.37 27.82 -6.18
N LEU A 339 4.34 27.26 -6.82
CA LEU A 339 3.26 26.53 -6.19
C LEU A 339 3.47 25.04 -6.44
N GLN A 340 3.62 24.25 -5.40
CA GLN A 340 3.95 22.83 -5.50
C GLN A 340 2.80 21.95 -5.00
N PHE A 341 2.22 21.12 -5.86
CA PHE A 341 1.25 20.10 -5.46
C PHE A 341 1.95 18.80 -5.11
N GLY A 342 1.93 18.45 -3.83
CA GLY A 342 2.66 17.32 -3.28
C GLY A 342 3.77 17.75 -2.34
N GLU A 343 3.71 17.26 -1.12
CA GLU A 343 4.69 17.48 -0.05
C GLU A 343 5.58 16.25 0.20
N GLY A 344 5.53 15.27 -0.70
CA GLY A 344 6.22 14.00 -0.59
C GLY A 344 7.74 14.10 -0.72
N ASN A 345 8.42 12.99 -0.40
CA ASN A 345 9.89 12.95 -0.37
C ASN A 345 10.54 13.34 -1.70
N PHE A 346 9.97 12.87 -2.81
CA PHE A 346 10.56 13.08 -4.13
C PHE A 346 10.76 14.57 -4.44
N LEU A 347 9.71 15.39 -4.31
CA LEU A 347 9.81 16.82 -4.60
C LEU A 347 10.71 17.55 -3.59
N ARG A 348 10.67 17.17 -2.32
CA ARG A 348 11.54 17.75 -1.28
C ARG A 348 13.03 17.51 -1.51
N ALA A 349 13.40 16.32 -1.96
CA ALA A 349 14.79 15.97 -2.29
C ALA A 349 15.15 16.20 -3.76
N PHE A 350 14.27 16.82 -4.55
CA PHE A 350 14.49 17.09 -5.98
C PHE A 350 14.20 18.55 -6.32
N VAL A 351 12.93 18.95 -6.38
CA VAL A 351 12.52 20.31 -6.78
C VAL A 351 12.88 21.33 -5.71
N ASP A 352 12.43 21.12 -4.47
CA ASP A 352 12.68 22.07 -3.38
C ASP A 352 14.19 22.24 -3.13
N TRP A 353 14.95 21.15 -3.25
CA TRP A 353 16.41 21.14 -3.22
C TRP A 353 17.04 21.94 -4.38
N MET A 354 16.55 21.78 -5.61
CA MET A 354 17.01 22.56 -6.77
C MET A 354 16.71 24.05 -6.60
N ILE A 355 15.50 24.40 -6.15
CA ILE A 355 15.12 25.80 -5.87
C ILE A 355 16.01 26.40 -4.77
N ASP A 356 16.36 25.63 -3.75
CA ASP A 356 17.26 26.07 -2.70
C ASP A 356 18.68 26.38 -3.25
N ILE A 357 19.18 25.54 -4.16
CA ILE A 357 20.44 25.79 -4.87
C ILE A 357 20.33 26.99 -5.81
N LEU A 358 19.20 27.17 -6.52
CA LEU A 358 18.97 28.36 -7.34
C LEU A 358 19.06 29.63 -6.50
N ASN A 359 18.44 29.64 -5.33
CA ASN A 359 18.47 30.78 -4.41
C ASN A 359 19.89 31.09 -3.88
N GLU A 360 20.79 30.12 -3.88
CA GLU A 360 22.20 30.31 -3.49
C GLU A 360 23.07 30.79 -4.66
N LYS A 361 22.88 30.21 -5.85
CA LYS A 361 23.80 30.38 -6.99
C LYS A 361 23.33 31.38 -8.04
N THR A 362 22.10 31.84 -7.96
CA THR A 362 21.46 32.71 -8.95
C THR A 362 20.63 33.79 -8.27
N ASP A 363 20.01 34.66 -9.06
CA ASP A 363 19.11 35.72 -8.61
C ASP A 363 17.63 35.29 -8.55
N PHE A 364 17.33 33.97 -8.63
CA PHE A 364 15.96 33.45 -8.58
C PHE A 364 15.15 34.02 -7.40
N ASN A 365 15.74 34.07 -6.21
CA ASN A 365 15.22 34.70 -4.99
C ASN A 365 13.70 34.45 -4.77
N GLY A 366 13.30 33.18 -4.76
CA GLY A 366 11.90 32.76 -4.69
C GLY A 366 11.70 31.54 -3.79
N ASN A 367 10.58 31.52 -3.08
CA ASN A 367 10.15 30.42 -2.23
C ASN A 367 9.05 29.57 -2.87
N VAL A 368 8.92 28.35 -2.38
CA VAL A 368 7.93 27.33 -2.75
C VAL A 368 6.82 27.29 -1.70
N VAL A 369 5.56 27.33 -2.15
CA VAL A 369 4.39 27.02 -1.33
C VAL A 369 3.93 25.62 -1.65
N LEU A 370 3.93 24.74 -0.64
CA LEU A 370 3.46 23.37 -0.80
C LEU A 370 1.94 23.30 -0.64
N VAL A 371 1.26 22.49 -1.45
CA VAL A 371 -0.17 22.21 -1.38
C VAL A 371 -0.36 20.71 -1.30
N GLN A 372 -0.99 20.23 -0.23
CA GLN A 372 -1.27 18.81 -0.09
C GLN A 372 -2.33 18.37 -1.12
N PRO A 373 -2.08 17.30 -1.89
CA PRO A 373 -3.07 16.75 -2.81
C PRO A 373 -4.16 15.94 -2.08
N LEU A 374 -3.90 15.51 -0.85
CA LEU A 374 -4.78 14.68 -0.01
C LEU A 374 -5.11 15.38 1.32
N ASP A 375 -6.25 15.01 1.91
CA ASP A 375 -6.73 15.54 3.21
C ASP A 375 -5.70 15.36 4.35
N ARG A 376 -4.92 14.28 4.30
CA ARG A 376 -3.86 13.98 5.28
C ARG A 376 -2.50 14.02 4.62
N GLY A 377 -1.56 14.71 5.25
CA GLY A 377 -0.20 14.89 4.73
C GLY A 377 0.79 15.43 5.76
N LEU A 378 1.86 16.07 5.29
CA LEU A 378 2.95 16.60 6.13
C LEU A 378 2.82 18.06 6.56
N ARG A 379 1.73 18.76 6.21
CA ARG A 379 1.52 20.20 6.44
C ARG A 379 1.91 20.67 7.83
N ASP A 380 1.37 20.02 8.87
CA ASP A 380 1.65 20.42 10.26
C ASP A 380 3.12 20.26 10.63
N MET A 381 3.78 19.21 10.11
CA MET A 381 5.18 18.92 10.42
C MET A 381 6.10 19.91 9.72
N ILE A 382 5.82 20.22 8.46
CA ILE A 382 6.56 21.22 7.66
C ILE A 382 6.42 22.60 8.28
N ASN A 383 5.19 23.00 8.62
CA ASN A 383 4.95 24.30 9.24
C ASN A 383 5.52 24.39 10.66
N ALA A 384 5.55 23.31 11.43
CA ALA A 384 6.21 23.27 12.75
C ALA A 384 7.73 23.47 12.68
N GLN A 385 8.35 23.22 11.52
CA GLN A 385 9.77 23.51 11.27
C GLN A 385 9.98 24.77 10.42
N ASN A 386 8.97 25.63 10.24
CA ASN A 386 9.03 26.84 9.40
C ASN A 386 9.50 26.55 7.95
N GLY A 387 9.11 25.41 7.39
CA GLY A 387 9.55 24.97 6.06
C GLY A 387 10.97 24.39 6.01
N LEU A 388 11.73 24.43 7.11
CA LEU A 388 13.09 23.92 7.18
C LEU A 388 13.13 22.39 7.31
N TYR A 389 14.07 21.78 6.59
CA TYR A 389 14.44 20.38 6.73
C TYR A 389 15.80 20.14 6.09
N THR A 390 16.42 18.98 6.33
CA THR A 390 17.74 18.64 5.80
C THR A 390 17.63 17.55 4.75
N THR A 391 18.14 17.81 3.54
CA THR A 391 18.38 16.76 2.54
C THR A 391 19.70 16.07 2.80
N VAL A 392 19.71 14.74 2.72
CA VAL A 392 20.89 13.89 2.89
C VAL A 392 21.17 13.19 1.55
N LEU A 393 22.00 13.82 0.72
CA LEU A 393 22.40 13.27 -0.56
C LEU A 393 23.58 12.33 -0.37
N ARG A 394 23.46 11.09 -0.82
CA ARG A 394 24.49 10.08 -0.58
C ARG A 394 24.61 9.07 -1.71
N GLY A 395 25.85 8.68 -1.99
CA GLY A 395 26.15 7.71 -3.03
C GLY A 395 27.60 7.66 -3.38
N VAL A 396 27.87 7.27 -4.63
CA VAL A 396 29.21 7.30 -5.21
C VAL A 396 29.23 8.43 -6.23
N GLN A 397 30.27 9.25 -6.18
CA GLN A 397 30.57 10.25 -7.19
C GLN A 397 32.07 10.25 -7.44
N ASN A 398 32.48 10.18 -8.70
CA ASN A 398 33.90 10.08 -9.08
C ASN A 398 34.61 8.93 -8.33
N LYS A 399 33.95 7.77 -8.21
CA LYS A 399 34.42 6.56 -7.51
C LYS A 399 34.69 6.73 -6.02
N LYS A 400 34.19 7.79 -5.40
CA LYS A 400 34.28 8.02 -3.96
C LYS A 400 32.91 8.03 -3.34
N THR A 401 32.78 7.41 -2.18
CA THR A 401 31.58 7.54 -1.35
C THR A 401 31.45 8.98 -0.88
N VAL A 402 30.32 9.61 -1.18
CA VAL A 402 30.02 10.99 -0.83
C VAL A 402 28.71 11.02 -0.06
N GLU A 403 28.67 11.88 0.94
CA GLU A 403 27.50 12.16 1.75
C GLU A 403 27.46 13.69 2.00
N GLU A 404 26.42 14.34 1.50
CA GLU A 404 26.19 15.77 1.58
C GLU A 404 24.92 16.04 2.40
N TYR A 405 25.03 16.98 3.33
CA TYR A 405 23.92 17.43 4.16
C TYR A 405 23.65 18.88 3.81
N ARG A 406 22.44 19.17 3.36
CA ARG A 406 22.00 20.53 3.02
C ARG A 406 20.72 20.85 3.75
N THR A 407 20.74 21.93 4.52
CA THR A 407 19.53 22.50 5.11
C THR A 407 18.76 23.24 4.02
N ILE A 408 17.55 22.79 3.73
CA ILE A 408 16.64 23.39 2.78
C ILE A 408 15.89 24.55 3.43
N ASN A 409 15.85 25.66 2.72
CA ASN A 409 15.21 26.92 3.11
C ASN A 409 14.52 27.60 1.90
N SER A 410 14.08 26.81 0.93
CA SER A 410 13.31 27.25 -0.22
C SER A 410 11.80 27.16 0.03
N VAL A 411 11.34 26.42 1.05
CA VAL A 411 9.91 26.25 1.35
C VAL A 411 9.43 27.33 2.31
N SER A 412 8.41 28.11 1.93
CA SER A 412 7.81 29.12 2.82
C SER A 412 6.82 28.52 3.81
N ARG A 413 5.89 27.69 3.30
CA ARG A 413 4.79 27.07 4.05
C ARG A 413 4.16 25.92 3.28
N CYS A 414 3.44 25.07 4.00
CA CYS A 414 2.57 24.04 3.43
C CYS A 414 1.10 24.34 3.74
N LEU A 415 0.23 24.20 2.75
CA LEU A 415 -1.21 24.40 2.82
C LEU A 415 -1.92 23.06 2.66
N ASN A 416 -2.97 22.84 3.45
CA ASN A 416 -3.91 21.74 3.29
C ASN A 416 -5.23 22.28 2.75
N PRO A 417 -5.50 22.20 1.44
CA PRO A 417 -6.69 22.82 0.85
C PRO A 417 -8.01 22.17 1.31
N PHE A 418 -7.97 21.06 2.06
CA PHE A 418 -9.15 20.43 2.70
C PHE A 418 -9.56 21.13 4.01
N MET A 419 -8.74 22.07 4.51
CA MET A 419 -9.08 22.95 5.62
C MET A 419 -9.51 24.31 5.09
N ALA A 420 -10.61 24.86 5.61
CA ALA A 420 -11.21 26.09 5.08
C ALA A 420 -10.23 27.27 5.02
N ASP A 421 -9.46 27.52 6.08
CA ASP A 421 -8.51 28.64 6.14
C ASP A 421 -7.37 28.47 5.13
N ASP A 422 -6.76 27.29 5.07
CA ASP A 422 -5.68 26.97 4.13
C ASP A 422 -6.19 26.96 2.67
N TYR A 423 -7.46 26.59 2.41
CA TYR A 423 -8.08 26.70 1.09
C TYR A 423 -8.19 28.16 0.62
N GLN A 424 -8.58 29.06 1.53
CA GLN A 424 -8.64 30.50 1.20
C GLN A 424 -7.24 31.05 0.93
N GLU A 425 -6.24 30.69 1.73
CA GLU A 425 -4.84 31.07 1.48
C GLU A 425 -4.33 30.53 0.15
N TYR A 426 -4.62 29.26 -0.17
CA TYR A 426 -4.31 28.66 -1.47
C TYR A 426 -4.94 29.45 -2.62
N MET A 427 -6.24 29.74 -2.54
CA MET A 427 -6.94 30.48 -3.60
C MET A 427 -6.56 31.97 -3.66
N LYS A 428 -5.90 32.54 -2.65
CA LYS A 428 -5.34 33.91 -2.72
C LYS A 428 -4.09 33.96 -3.60
N LEU A 429 -3.30 32.88 -3.65
CA LEU A 429 -2.11 32.79 -4.48
C LEU A 429 -2.41 32.94 -5.98
N ALA A 430 -3.64 32.61 -6.40
CA ALA A 430 -4.09 32.80 -7.78
C ALA A 430 -3.94 34.27 -8.24
N SER A 431 -4.13 35.23 -7.32
CA SER A 431 -4.01 36.67 -7.57
C SER A 431 -2.60 37.23 -7.30
N SER A 432 -1.62 36.38 -6.97
CA SER A 432 -0.24 36.82 -6.73
C SER A 432 0.46 37.19 -8.05
N GLU A 433 1.03 38.39 -8.12
CA GLU A 433 1.88 38.80 -9.26
C GLU A 433 3.23 38.10 -9.28
N ASP A 434 3.70 37.61 -8.14
CA ASP A 434 5.02 36.99 -8.00
C ASP A 434 5.01 35.50 -8.37
N LEU A 435 3.84 34.85 -8.35
CA LEU A 435 3.71 33.43 -8.67
C LEU A 435 3.88 33.21 -10.18
N ARG A 436 4.80 32.31 -10.55
CA ARG A 436 5.14 32.03 -11.95
C ARG A 436 5.13 30.54 -12.32
N PHE A 437 5.49 29.66 -11.38
CA PHE A 437 5.63 28.22 -11.66
C PHE A 437 4.64 27.39 -10.84
N ILE A 438 4.10 26.34 -11.45
CA ILE A 438 3.40 25.25 -10.78
C ILE A 438 4.20 23.97 -11.01
N VAL A 439 4.49 23.24 -9.94
CA VAL A 439 5.12 21.91 -10.02
C VAL A 439 4.23 20.89 -9.31
N SER A 440 4.20 19.64 -9.76
CA SER A 440 3.39 18.61 -9.11
C SER A 440 4.05 17.25 -9.04
N ASN A 441 3.73 16.49 -8.00
CA ASN A 441 3.87 15.05 -7.96
C ASN A 441 2.79 14.49 -7.05
N THR A 442 1.70 14.08 -7.68
CA THR A 442 0.49 13.54 -7.05
C THR A 442 0.37 12.03 -7.26
N THR A 443 1.49 11.37 -7.58
CA THR A 443 1.58 9.98 -8.09
C THR A 443 0.96 9.80 -9.48
N GLU A 444 1.21 8.67 -10.13
CA GLU A 444 0.70 8.35 -11.46
C GLU A 444 -0.84 8.35 -11.53
N ALA A 445 -1.50 8.06 -10.41
CA ALA A 445 -2.95 8.09 -10.30
C ALA A 445 -3.52 9.51 -10.14
N GLY A 446 -2.68 10.50 -9.85
CA GLY A 446 -3.11 11.85 -9.52
C GLY A 446 -3.55 12.69 -10.72
N ILE A 447 -2.90 12.53 -11.88
CA ILE A 447 -3.37 13.11 -13.15
C ILE A 447 -4.47 12.20 -13.72
N SER A 448 -5.66 12.31 -13.13
CA SER A 448 -6.83 11.56 -13.55
C SER A 448 -8.09 12.41 -13.45
N TYR A 449 -9.00 12.18 -14.39
CA TYR A 449 -10.33 12.80 -14.36
C TYR A 449 -11.21 12.10 -13.32
N HIS A 450 -11.92 12.91 -12.54
CA HIS A 450 -12.94 12.45 -11.60
C HIS A 450 -14.29 13.11 -11.93
N SER A 451 -15.27 12.30 -12.32
CA SER A 451 -16.62 12.76 -12.59
C SER A 451 -17.29 13.28 -11.33
N GLY A 452 -17.94 14.44 -11.41
CA GLY A 452 -18.70 15.03 -10.31
C GLY A 452 -17.94 16.09 -9.50
N ASP A 453 -16.66 16.35 -9.81
CA ASP A 453 -16.00 17.58 -9.35
C ASP A 453 -16.71 18.81 -9.94
N THR A 454 -16.94 19.84 -9.12
CA THR A 454 -17.59 21.09 -9.51
C THR A 454 -16.73 22.29 -9.15
N LEU A 455 -16.91 23.41 -9.86
CA LEU A 455 -16.23 24.67 -9.55
C LEU A 455 -16.54 25.20 -8.13
N ALA A 456 -17.70 24.83 -7.57
CA ALA A 456 -18.12 25.28 -6.24
C ALA A 456 -17.45 24.50 -5.08
N ASP A 457 -16.78 23.39 -5.38
CA ASP A 457 -16.13 22.56 -4.37
C ASP A 457 -14.94 23.28 -3.72
N GLN A 458 -14.83 23.17 -2.39
CA GLN A 458 -13.77 23.80 -1.60
C GLN A 458 -13.09 22.76 -0.70
N PRO A 459 -12.11 21.99 -1.21
CA PRO A 459 -11.58 22.00 -2.57
C PRO A 459 -12.28 20.96 -3.47
N PRO A 460 -12.13 21.04 -4.80
CA PRO A 460 -12.40 19.91 -5.68
C PRO A 460 -11.58 18.68 -5.28
N LEU A 461 -12.09 17.48 -5.52
CA LEU A 461 -11.47 16.23 -5.06
C LEU A 461 -10.22 15.88 -5.87
N SER A 462 -10.28 15.91 -7.21
CA SER A 462 -9.14 15.55 -8.05
C SER A 462 -8.07 16.65 -8.07
N PHE A 463 -6.83 16.29 -8.40
CA PHE A 463 -5.75 17.26 -8.58
C PHE A 463 -5.98 18.17 -9.80
N PRO A 464 -6.30 17.64 -11.01
CA PRO A 464 -6.60 18.48 -12.17
C PRO A 464 -7.75 19.46 -11.95
N ALA A 465 -8.80 19.08 -11.21
CA ALA A 465 -9.89 20.00 -10.89
C ALA A 465 -9.43 21.16 -9.98
N LYS A 466 -8.58 20.90 -8.98
CA LYS A 466 -7.98 21.97 -8.16
C LYS A 466 -7.15 22.95 -8.99
N VAL A 467 -6.38 22.44 -9.95
CA VAL A 467 -5.59 23.26 -10.89
C VAL A 467 -6.52 24.07 -11.79
N CYS A 468 -7.57 23.48 -12.34
CA CYS A 468 -8.56 24.17 -13.17
C CYS A 468 -9.19 25.35 -12.40
N ALA A 469 -9.71 25.10 -11.19
CA ALA A 469 -10.33 26.14 -10.37
C ALA A 469 -9.33 27.26 -10.00
N PHE A 470 -8.08 26.91 -9.71
CA PHE A 470 -7.02 27.86 -9.40
C PHE A 470 -6.65 28.74 -10.60
N LEU A 471 -6.41 28.13 -11.76
CA LEU A 471 -6.07 28.84 -12.99
C LEU A 471 -7.23 29.72 -13.47
N TYR A 472 -8.47 29.26 -13.31
CA TYR A 472 -9.64 30.08 -13.62
C TYR A 472 -9.73 31.31 -12.72
N LYS A 473 -9.52 31.15 -11.41
CA LYS A 473 -9.47 32.29 -10.49
C LYS A 473 -8.34 33.27 -10.84
N ARG A 474 -7.18 32.76 -11.25
CA ARG A 474 -6.06 33.59 -11.71
C ARG A 474 -6.42 34.36 -12.98
N TYR A 475 -6.97 33.67 -13.97
CA TYR A 475 -7.45 34.26 -15.21
C TYR A 475 -8.43 35.42 -14.93
N GLN A 476 -9.39 35.22 -14.03
CA GLN A 476 -10.34 36.27 -13.62
C GLN A 476 -9.64 37.43 -12.89
N ALA A 477 -8.70 37.14 -12.00
CA ALA A 477 -7.99 38.17 -11.23
C ALA A 477 -7.14 39.11 -12.08
N PHE A 478 -6.68 38.64 -13.25
CA PHE A 478 -5.86 39.40 -14.19
C PHE A 478 -6.55 39.67 -15.52
N GLU A 479 -7.87 39.50 -15.59
CA GLU A 479 -8.68 39.80 -16.78
C GLU A 479 -8.12 39.14 -18.07
N GLY A 480 -7.59 37.92 -17.95
CA GLY A 480 -7.01 37.19 -19.09
C GLY A 480 -5.68 37.72 -19.63
N ALA A 481 -4.94 38.51 -18.86
CA ALA A 481 -3.64 39.03 -19.28
C ALA A 481 -2.63 37.91 -19.62
N LEU A 482 -2.04 37.98 -20.82
CA LEU A 482 -1.16 36.92 -21.35
C LEU A 482 0.19 36.80 -20.60
N ASP A 483 0.70 37.90 -20.03
CA ASP A 483 1.93 37.91 -19.22
C ASP A 483 1.72 37.26 -17.84
N LYS A 484 0.47 36.99 -17.44
CA LYS A 484 0.11 36.38 -16.16
C LYS A 484 -0.09 34.87 -16.24
N GLY A 485 0.13 34.25 -17.39
CA GLY A 485 0.15 32.79 -17.53
C GLY A 485 1.15 32.12 -16.58
N LEU A 486 0.92 30.85 -16.26
CA LEU A 486 1.81 30.06 -15.41
C LEU A 486 2.49 28.94 -16.20
N ILE A 487 3.69 28.58 -15.76
CA ILE A 487 4.45 27.46 -16.30
C ILE A 487 4.21 26.25 -15.39
N VAL A 488 3.54 25.24 -15.91
CA VAL A 488 3.14 24.02 -15.19
C VAL A 488 4.07 22.90 -15.57
N ILE A 489 4.79 22.33 -14.60
CA ILE A 489 5.80 21.29 -14.81
C ILE A 489 5.45 20.08 -13.92
N PRO A 490 4.60 19.15 -14.39
CA PRO A 490 4.27 17.94 -13.65
C PRO A 490 5.47 16.99 -13.61
N CYS A 491 5.71 16.35 -12.46
CA CYS A 491 6.79 15.39 -12.22
C CYS A 491 6.27 13.97 -11.99
N GLU A 492 4.98 13.71 -12.28
CA GLU A 492 4.39 12.37 -12.30
C GLU A 492 5.03 11.49 -13.37
N LEU A 493 5.30 10.22 -13.04
CA LEU A 493 5.96 9.25 -13.93
C LEU A 493 4.99 8.61 -14.94
N ILE A 494 4.20 9.43 -15.63
CA ILE A 494 3.33 9.02 -16.73
C ILE A 494 3.79 9.64 -18.04
N ASP A 495 3.42 9.01 -19.15
CA ASP A 495 3.66 9.59 -20.47
C ASP A 495 2.86 10.89 -20.64
N LYS A 496 3.46 11.88 -21.32
CA LYS A 496 2.89 13.18 -21.64
C LYS A 496 2.12 13.81 -20.48
N ASN A 497 2.76 13.87 -19.31
CA ASN A 497 2.16 14.32 -18.06
C ASN A 497 1.61 15.77 -18.13
N GLY A 498 2.34 16.68 -18.77
CA GLY A 498 1.90 18.05 -19.07
C GLY A 498 0.65 18.10 -19.95
N ASP A 499 0.71 17.45 -21.11
CA ASP A 499 -0.42 17.40 -22.07
C ASP A 499 -1.66 16.77 -21.44
N ASN A 500 -1.50 15.66 -20.73
CA ASN A 500 -2.61 14.96 -20.08
C ASN A 500 -3.27 15.84 -19.00
N LEU A 501 -2.48 16.54 -18.19
CA LEU A 501 -3.02 17.48 -17.22
C LEU A 501 -3.79 18.62 -17.92
N LYS A 502 -3.20 19.22 -18.97
CA LYS A 502 -3.86 20.29 -19.75
C LYS A 502 -5.18 19.84 -20.35
N ASN A 503 -5.22 18.63 -20.92
CA ASN A 503 -6.43 18.06 -21.50
C ASN A 503 -7.55 17.87 -20.47
N ILE A 504 -7.23 17.36 -19.28
CA ILE A 504 -8.21 17.20 -18.20
C ILE A 504 -8.68 18.56 -17.68
N VAL A 505 -7.78 19.55 -17.56
CA VAL A 505 -8.16 20.93 -17.17
C VAL A 505 -9.14 21.54 -18.19
N LYS A 506 -8.87 21.38 -19.50
CA LYS A 506 -9.81 21.84 -20.55
C LYS A 506 -11.15 21.09 -20.52
N GLN A 507 -11.11 19.80 -20.20
CA GLN A 507 -12.32 19.00 -20.01
C GLN A 507 -13.17 19.60 -18.88
N TYR A 508 -12.58 19.89 -17.71
CA TYR A 508 -13.28 20.58 -16.62
C TYR A 508 -13.77 21.97 -17.01
N ALA A 509 -12.97 22.75 -17.75
CA ALA A 509 -13.40 24.08 -18.21
C ALA A 509 -14.68 24.00 -19.07
N THR A 510 -14.77 22.98 -19.93
CA THR A 510 -15.95 22.71 -20.75
C THR A 510 -17.14 22.25 -19.89
N GLU A 511 -16.94 21.28 -19.00
CA GLU A 511 -18.00 20.74 -18.13
C GLU A 511 -18.58 21.78 -17.17
N TRP A 512 -17.72 22.66 -16.63
CA TRP A 512 -18.11 23.75 -15.75
C TRP A 512 -18.62 24.99 -16.49
N LYS A 513 -18.66 24.95 -17.83
CA LYS A 513 -19.11 26.05 -18.71
C LYS A 513 -18.37 27.35 -18.41
N LEU A 514 -17.04 27.26 -18.23
CA LEU A 514 -16.19 28.43 -18.09
C LEU A 514 -16.15 29.20 -19.42
N GLU A 515 -15.82 30.48 -19.36
CA GLU A 515 -15.75 31.33 -20.54
C GLU A 515 -14.70 30.85 -21.55
N GLU A 516 -15.00 31.04 -22.84
CA GLU A 516 -14.12 30.60 -23.94
C GLU A 516 -12.74 31.24 -23.86
N GLY A 517 -12.68 32.51 -23.42
CA GLY A 517 -11.44 33.26 -23.18
C GLY A 517 -10.48 32.55 -22.22
N PHE A 518 -10.98 31.81 -21.23
CA PHE A 518 -10.12 31.04 -20.32
C PHE A 518 -9.41 29.90 -21.05
N THR A 519 -10.09 29.19 -21.95
CA THR A 519 -9.48 28.08 -22.71
C THR A 519 -8.42 28.61 -23.66
N THR A 520 -8.69 29.74 -24.34
CA THR A 520 -7.70 30.43 -25.17
C THR A 520 -6.49 30.88 -24.33
N TRP A 521 -6.73 31.44 -23.16
CA TRP A 521 -5.66 31.85 -22.25
C TRP A 521 -4.80 30.69 -21.76
N LEU A 522 -5.38 29.52 -21.48
CA LEU A 522 -4.61 28.30 -21.16
C LEU A 522 -3.69 27.87 -22.30
N ASP A 523 -4.06 28.15 -23.56
CA ASP A 523 -3.24 27.84 -24.73
C ASP A 523 -2.18 28.90 -25.01
N GLU A 524 -2.51 30.18 -24.86
CA GLU A 524 -1.66 31.30 -25.26
C GLU A 524 -0.76 31.83 -24.14
N ALA A 525 -1.23 31.83 -22.89
CA ALA A 525 -0.50 32.38 -21.74
C ALA A 525 0.24 31.31 -20.93
N CYS A 526 -0.38 30.15 -20.69
CA CYS A 526 0.23 29.08 -19.90
C CYS A 526 1.11 28.14 -20.75
N ASP A 527 2.06 27.46 -20.11
CA ASP A 527 2.84 26.39 -20.72
C ASP A 527 2.76 25.14 -19.82
N PHE A 528 2.23 24.05 -20.35
CA PHE A 528 2.10 22.78 -19.63
C PHE A 528 3.20 21.85 -20.10
N CYS A 529 4.38 22.01 -19.52
CA CYS A 529 5.56 21.28 -19.96
C CYS A 529 5.40 19.80 -19.63
N ASN A 530 5.75 18.93 -20.57
CA ASN A 530 5.97 17.53 -20.24
C ASN A 530 7.31 17.43 -19.50
N SER A 531 7.44 16.51 -18.53
CA SER A 531 8.74 16.30 -17.89
C SER A 531 9.12 14.84 -17.66
N LEU A 532 10.43 14.57 -17.66
CA LEU A 532 11.04 13.31 -17.25
C LEU A 532 11.98 13.57 -16.09
N VAL A 533 11.71 12.90 -14.97
CA VAL A 533 12.54 13.00 -13.77
C VAL A 533 13.29 11.70 -13.47
N ASP A 534 14.50 11.84 -12.92
CA ASP A 534 15.29 10.71 -12.45
C ASP A 534 16.18 11.08 -11.25
N ARG A 535 15.76 10.66 -10.06
CA ARG A 535 16.55 10.60 -8.83
C ARG A 535 15.89 9.57 -7.91
N ILE A 536 16.67 8.66 -7.34
CA ILE A 536 16.18 7.72 -6.33
C ILE A 536 16.10 8.43 -4.98
N VAL A 537 14.91 8.44 -4.39
CA VAL A 537 14.63 9.11 -3.11
C VAL A 537 14.00 8.11 -2.12
N PRO A 538 14.80 7.43 -1.29
CA PRO A 538 14.29 6.56 -0.23
C PRO A 538 13.44 7.29 0.82
N GLY A 539 13.66 8.60 1.01
CA GLY A 539 12.95 9.40 1.98
C GLY A 539 13.61 9.44 3.35
N TYR A 540 12.80 9.60 4.40
CA TYR A 540 13.28 9.72 5.78
C TYR A 540 14.13 8.50 6.22
N PRO A 541 15.43 8.67 6.54
CA PRO A 541 16.35 7.58 6.86
C PRO A 541 16.13 7.05 8.29
N ARG A 542 15.02 6.32 8.51
CA ARG A 542 14.52 5.94 9.86
C ARG A 542 15.57 5.26 10.76
N ALA A 543 16.40 4.39 10.20
CA ALA A 543 17.41 3.66 10.96
C ALA A 543 18.60 4.53 11.40
N GLU A 544 18.84 5.64 10.69
CA GLU A 544 20.04 6.47 10.84
C GLU A 544 19.70 7.89 11.33
N ALA A 545 18.41 8.26 11.37
CA ALA A 545 17.96 9.62 11.65
C ALA A 545 18.50 10.20 12.95
N GLU A 546 18.56 9.41 14.03
CA GLU A 546 19.12 9.85 15.32
C GLU A 546 20.64 10.10 15.22
N ALA A 547 21.38 9.24 14.53
CA ALA A 547 22.81 9.41 14.30
C ALA A 547 23.10 10.63 13.42
N ILE A 548 22.28 10.84 12.38
CA ILE A 548 22.35 12.02 11.52
C ILE A 548 22.06 13.29 12.33
N CYS A 549 20.98 13.33 13.11
CA CYS A 549 20.67 14.48 13.97
C CYS A 549 21.80 14.76 14.96
N THR A 550 22.38 13.71 15.56
CA THR A 550 23.53 13.83 16.48
C THR A 550 24.75 14.43 15.79
N LYS A 551 25.04 14.00 14.56
CA LYS A 551 26.13 14.53 13.73
C LYS A 551 25.90 16.00 13.35
N LEU A 552 24.65 16.37 13.03
CA LEU A 552 24.26 17.72 12.64
C LEU A 552 24.13 18.68 13.83
N GLY A 553 23.94 18.16 15.04
CA GLY A 553 23.79 18.94 16.27
C GLY A 553 22.36 19.49 16.50
N TYR A 554 21.38 19.08 15.70
CA TYR A 554 19.98 19.49 15.84
C TYR A 554 19.01 18.36 15.50
N GLN A 555 17.80 18.44 16.06
CA GLN A 555 16.69 17.55 15.77
C GLN A 555 15.94 18.02 14.52
N ASP A 556 15.80 17.13 13.54
CA ASP A 556 15.03 17.34 12.33
C ASP A 556 14.07 16.16 12.09
N ASN A 557 12.76 16.44 12.07
CA ASN A 557 11.72 15.43 11.86
C ASN A 557 11.39 15.20 10.38
N LEU A 558 12.05 15.94 9.48
CA LEU A 558 11.76 16.00 8.06
C LEU A 558 12.99 15.68 7.20
N LEU A 559 14.03 15.07 7.76
CA LEU A 559 15.17 14.53 7.01
C LEU A 559 14.70 13.82 5.73
N ASP A 560 15.37 14.10 4.61
CA ASP A 560 15.01 13.50 3.33
C ASP A 560 16.25 12.98 2.62
N SER A 561 16.38 11.66 2.50
CA SER A 561 17.54 11.05 1.86
C SER A 561 17.28 10.76 0.39
N ALA A 562 18.27 11.05 -0.44
CA ALA A 562 18.28 10.72 -1.86
C ALA A 562 19.69 10.38 -2.37
N GLU A 563 19.77 9.83 -3.57
CA GLU A 563 21.05 9.70 -4.27
C GLU A 563 21.58 11.07 -4.76
N ILE A 564 22.88 11.15 -5.02
CA ILE A 564 23.53 12.37 -5.52
C ILE A 564 23.08 12.69 -6.95
N PHE A 565 22.98 11.66 -7.80
CA PHE A 565 22.53 11.82 -9.17
C PHE A 565 21.13 12.44 -9.24
N HIS A 566 20.94 13.32 -10.20
CA HIS A 566 19.65 13.87 -10.57
C HIS A 566 19.64 14.17 -12.07
N LEU A 567 18.46 14.10 -12.68
CA LEU A 567 18.19 14.56 -14.03
C LEU A 567 16.74 15.05 -14.10
N TRP A 568 16.54 16.25 -14.64
CA TRP A 568 15.23 16.76 -15.02
C TRP A 568 15.24 17.15 -16.49
N VAL A 569 14.45 16.47 -17.31
CA VAL A 569 14.24 16.89 -18.71
C VAL A 569 12.86 17.53 -18.79
N ILE A 570 12.79 18.74 -19.30
CA ILE A 570 11.58 19.54 -19.39
C ILE A 570 11.35 19.86 -20.87
N GLU A 571 10.25 19.34 -21.40
CA GLU A 571 9.80 19.59 -22.77
C GLU A 571 8.78 20.73 -22.75
N CYS A 572 9.11 21.84 -23.42
CA CYS A 572 8.26 23.02 -23.49
C CYS A 572 7.59 23.13 -24.87
N HIS A 573 6.37 23.66 -24.91
CA HIS A 573 5.64 23.84 -26.17
C HIS A 573 5.85 25.22 -26.80
N LYS A 574 6.47 26.15 -26.08
CA LYS A 574 6.69 27.53 -26.51
C LYS A 574 8.18 27.86 -26.49
N ASN A 575 8.64 28.49 -25.40
CA ASN A 575 10.03 28.88 -25.20
C ASN A 575 10.58 28.12 -23.99
N PHE A 576 11.90 27.97 -23.94
CA PHE A 576 12.56 27.48 -22.74
C PHE A 576 12.55 28.57 -21.68
N HIS A 577 12.34 28.16 -20.42
CA HIS A 577 12.18 29.09 -19.29
C HIS A 577 13.46 29.22 -18.45
N GLU A 578 14.63 28.91 -19.03
CA GLU A 578 15.94 28.95 -18.35
C GLU A 578 16.33 30.37 -17.86
N ASP A 579 15.82 31.43 -18.49
CA ASP A 579 16.06 32.79 -18.00
C ASP A 579 15.24 33.13 -16.74
N GLU A 580 14.09 32.49 -16.55
CA GLU A 580 13.22 32.67 -15.37
C GLU A 580 13.49 31.64 -14.27
N LEU A 581 13.96 30.44 -14.64
CA LEU A 581 14.25 29.30 -13.78
C LEU A 581 15.64 28.71 -14.12
N PRO A 582 16.73 29.39 -13.72
CA PRO A 582 18.09 29.20 -14.27
C PRO A 582 18.85 27.99 -13.69
N PHE A 583 18.34 26.78 -13.92
CA PHE A 583 18.92 25.56 -13.38
C PHE A 583 20.34 25.29 -13.89
N ASN A 584 20.63 25.59 -15.16
CA ASN A 584 21.94 25.30 -15.75
C ASN A 584 22.99 26.29 -15.20
N LYS A 585 22.61 27.56 -14.98
CA LYS A 585 23.49 28.54 -14.32
C LYS A 585 23.87 28.11 -12.89
N ALA A 586 23.01 27.34 -12.21
CA ALA A 586 23.28 26.78 -10.90
C ALA A 586 24.08 25.46 -10.93
N GLY A 587 24.42 24.94 -12.12
CA GLY A 587 25.14 23.67 -12.30
C GLY A 587 24.28 22.44 -12.00
N LEU A 588 22.96 22.55 -12.11
CA LEU A 588 22.02 21.45 -11.96
C LEU A 588 21.85 20.73 -13.30
N ASN A 589 21.65 19.42 -13.25
CA ASN A 589 21.46 18.60 -14.45
C ASN A 589 20.00 18.67 -14.93
N VAL A 590 19.66 19.82 -15.54
CA VAL A 590 18.37 20.07 -16.16
C VAL A 590 18.54 20.27 -17.66
N VAL A 591 17.64 19.69 -18.44
CA VAL A 591 17.64 19.78 -19.89
C VAL A 591 16.32 20.35 -20.34
N TRP A 592 16.36 21.55 -20.91
CA TRP A 592 15.24 22.10 -21.66
C TRP A 592 15.30 21.57 -23.09
N THR A 593 14.19 21.04 -23.58
CA THR A 593 14.09 20.43 -24.92
C THR A 593 12.74 20.74 -25.56
N ASP A 594 12.66 20.63 -26.87
CA ASP A 594 11.40 20.61 -27.63
C ASP A 594 10.88 19.18 -27.88
N ASP A 595 11.73 18.18 -27.67
CA ASP A 595 11.36 16.75 -27.70
C ASP A 595 12.12 15.95 -26.63
N MET A 596 11.41 15.35 -25.67
CA MET A 596 12.05 14.49 -24.66
C MET A 596 12.24 13.03 -25.08
N SER A 597 11.75 12.64 -26.25
CA SER A 597 11.67 11.23 -26.69
C SER A 597 13.03 10.54 -26.66
N PHE A 598 14.08 11.26 -27.06
CA PHE A 598 15.47 10.78 -26.99
C PHE A 598 15.89 10.48 -25.55
N TYR A 599 15.77 11.44 -24.63
CA TYR A 599 16.18 11.29 -23.24
C TYR A 599 15.40 10.18 -22.51
N ARG A 600 14.11 10.06 -22.81
CA ARG A 600 13.27 9.00 -22.29
C ARG A 600 13.73 7.63 -22.79
N THR A 601 13.96 7.51 -24.10
CA THR A 601 14.45 6.27 -24.72
C THR A 601 15.81 5.88 -24.15
N ARG A 602 16.69 6.87 -23.94
CA ARG A 602 17.99 6.70 -23.28
C ARG A 602 17.85 6.13 -21.88
N LYS A 603 17.05 6.75 -21.00
CA LYS A 603 16.81 6.24 -19.64
C LYS A 603 16.20 4.84 -19.65
N VAL A 604 15.17 4.62 -20.46
CA VAL A 604 14.41 3.36 -20.50
C VAL A 604 15.26 2.20 -21.00
N ARG A 605 16.10 2.42 -22.02
CA ARG A 605 16.92 1.35 -22.60
C ARG A 605 18.22 1.13 -21.85
N ILE A 606 18.89 2.18 -21.36
CA ILE A 606 20.19 2.03 -20.68
C ILE A 606 20.00 1.69 -19.20
N LEU A 607 19.39 2.57 -18.40
CA LEU A 607 19.24 2.34 -16.96
C LEU A 607 18.24 1.21 -16.67
N ASN A 608 17.01 1.38 -17.13
CA ASN A 608 15.95 0.40 -16.86
C ASN A 608 16.21 -0.91 -17.60
N GLY A 609 16.80 -0.84 -18.80
CA GLY A 609 17.17 -2.01 -19.58
C GLY A 609 18.36 -2.76 -18.99
N ALA A 610 19.36 -2.10 -18.40
CA ALA A 610 20.45 -2.76 -17.68
C ALA A 610 19.95 -3.56 -16.46
N HIS A 611 19.04 -2.98 -15.68
CA HIS A 611 18.37 -3.70 -14.60
C HIS A 611 17.62 -4.92 -15.13
N THR A 612 16.67 -4.71 -16.05
CA THR A 612 15.84 -5.80 -16.59
C THR A 612 16.68 -6.87 -17.29
N MET A 613 17.81 -6.48 -17.91
CA MET A 613 18.74 -7.42 -18.56
C MET A 613 19.38 -8.38 -17.56
N SER A 614 19.82 -7.84 -16.42
CA SER A 614 20.73 -8.54 -15.50
C SER A 614 20.04 -9.20 -14.31
N VAL A 615 18.99 -8.59 -13.75
CA VAL A 615 18.44 -8.96 -12.43
C VAL A 615 17.96 -10.41 -12.33
N LEU A 616 17.33 -10.97 -13.37
CA LEU A 616 16.80 -12.34 -13.32
C LEU A 616 17.90 -13.39 -13.45
N ALA A 617 18.92 -13.12 -14.28
CA ALA A 617 20.10 -13.97 -14.37
C ALA A 617 20.92 -13.90 -13.08
N ALA A 618 21.11 -12.69 -12.54
CA ALA A 618 21.81 -12.44 -11.30
C ALA A 618 21.16 -13.11 -10.09
N TYR A 619 19.84 -12.99 -9.97
CA TYR A 619 19.11 -13.63 -8.89
C TYR A 619 19.22 -15.16 -8.97
N GLN A 620 19.04 -15.74 -10.15
CA GLN A 620 19.21 -17.19 -10.37
C GLN A 620 20.67 -17.64 -10.20
N ALA A 621 21.65 -16.75 -10.37
CA ALA A 621 23.06 -16.98 -10.04
C ALA A 621 23.35 -16.86 -8.52
N GLY A 622 22.38 -16.51 -7.68
CA GLY A 622 22.53 -16.50 -6.22
C GLY A 622 22.91 -15.15 -5.61
N HIS A 623 22.63 -14.05 -6.31
CA HIS A 623 22.80 -12.68 -5.79
C HIS A 623 21.45 -12.14 -5.29
N GLU A 624 21.47 -11.18 -4.36
CA GLU A 624 20.26 -10.60 -3.76
C GLU A 624 20.02 -9.15 -4.15
N THR A 625 21.10 -8.41 -4.39
CA THR A 625 21.05 -6.97 -4.65
C THR A 625 21.78 -6.56 -5.92
N VAL A 626 21.44 -5.37 -6.42
CA VAL A 626 22.17 -4.74 -7.54
C VAL A 626 23.64 -4.54 -7.17
N GLN A 627 23.92 -4.18 -5.92
CA GLN A 627 25.29 -4.01 -5.40
C GLN A 627 26.08 -5.31 -5.50
N ASP A 628 25.49 -6.46 -5.18
CA ASP A 628 26.15 -7.76 -5.34
C ASP A 628 26.53 -8.01 -6.81
N CYS A 629 25.67 -7.59 -7.74
CA CYS A 629 25.94 -7.73 -9.18
C CYS A 629 27.13 -6.87 -9.61
N ILE A 630 27.24 -5.65 -9.08
CA ILE A 630 28.35 -4.75 -9.40
C ILE A 630 29.65 -5.19 -8.70
N ALA A 631 29.56 -5.75 -7.50
CA ALA A 631 30.69 -6.27 -6.74
C ALA A 631 31.27 -7.55 -7.37
N ASP A 632 30.45 -8.36 -8.05
CA ASP A 632 30.90 -9.54 -8.77
C ASP A 632 31.60 -9.18 -10.10
N LYS A 633 32.87 -8.82 -9.99
CA LYS A 633 33.75 -8.48 -11.12
C LYS A 633 34.13 -9.69 -11.99
N ALA A 634 33.85 -10.92 -11.56
CA ALA A 634 34.19 -12.12 -12.29
C ALA A 634 33.09 -12.56 -13.27
N LEU A 635 31.82 -12.28 -12.95
CA LEU A 635 30.67 -12.78 -13.71
C LEU A 635 29.64 -11.69 -14.03
N LEU A 636 28.94 -11.16 -13.03
CA LEU A 636 27.78 -10.31 -13.31
C LEU A 636 28.12 -8.90 -13.79
N TYR A 637 29.18 -8.27 -13.25
CA TYR A 637 29.57 -6.95 -13.71
C TYR A 637 30.02 -6.97 -15.19
N PRO A 638 30.90 -7.89 -15.64
CA PRO A 638 31.19 -8.03 -17.07
C PRO A 638 29.96 -8.32 -17.93
N PHE A 639 29.02 -9.15 -17.47
CA PHE A 639 27.77 -9.43 -18.19
C PHE A 639 26.95 -8.17 -18.40
N MET A 640 26.79 -7.37 -17.35
CA MET A 640 26.06 -6.11 -17.38
C MET A 640 26.77 -5.06 -18.24
N TYR A 641 28.07 -4.85 -18.01
CA TYR A 641 28.90 -3.89 -18.74
C TYR A 641 28.86 -4.17 -20.24
N LYS A 642 29.19 -5.40 -20.66
CA LYS A 642 29.19 -5.75 -22.09
C LYS A 642 27.79 -5.72 -22.69
N GLY A 643 26.74 -6.09 -21.96
CA GLY A 643 25.38 -5.95 -22.47
C GLY A 643 24.96 -4.49 -22.69
N ILE A 644 25.40 -3.56 -21.84
CA ILE A 644 25.15 -2.13 -22.03
C ILE A 644 25.94 -1.59 -23.23
N PHE A 645 27.27 -1.75 -23.21
CA PHE A 645 28.18 -1.08 -24.15
C PHE A 645 28.29 -1.79 -25.51
N GLU A 646 28.17 -3.12 -25.56
CA GLU A 646 28.31 -3.88 -26.81
C GLU A 646 26.96 -4.23 -27.48
N GLU A 647 25.83 -4.11 -26.77
CA GLU A 647 24.50 -4.52 -27.29
C GLU A 647 23.44 -3.43 -27.19
N ILE A 648 23.19 -2.84 -26.01
CA ILE A 648 22.14 -1.82 -25.84
C ILE A 648 22.52 -0.52 -26.57
N ILE A 649 23.70 0.05 -26.31
CA ILE A 649 24.12 1.31 -26.93
C ILE A 649 24.15 1.22 -28.47
N PRO A 650 24.75 0.17 -29.09
CA PRO A 650 24.76 0.03 -30.55
C PRO A 650 23.37 -0.17 -31.18
N SER A 651 22.34 -0.50 -30.40
CA SER A 651 20.96 -0.61 -30.88
C SER A 651 20.23 0.73 -30.98
N MET A 652 20.75 1.77 -30.31
CA MET A 652 20.09 3.06 -30.14
C MET A 652 20.56 4.09 -31.16
N ASP A 653 19.73 5.09 -31.40
CA ASP A 653 20.10 6.29 -32.17
C ASP A 653 20.63 7.37 -31.21
N GLY A 654 21.45 8.30 -31.70
CA GLY A 654 22.06 9.38 -30.92
C GLY A 654 23.58 9.34 -30.90
N SER A 655 24.20 10.33 -30.24
CA SER A 655 25.66 10.36 -30.05
C SER A 655 26.10 9.20 -29.18
N LYS A 656 27.06 8.42 -29.69
CA LYS A 656 27.64 7.31 -28.94
C LYS A 656 28.29 7.80 -27.65
N GLU A 657 29.01 8.92 -27.72
CA GLU A 657 29.69 9.54 -26.59
C GLU A 657 28.69 9.93 -25.49
N GLU A 658 27.55 10.51 -25.87
CA GLU A 658 26.49 10.89 -24.91
C GLU A 658 25.84 9.66 -24.26
N LEU A 659 25.58 8.60 -25.04
CA LEU A 659 25.02 7.35 -24.52
C LEU A 659 26.00 6.60 -23.60
N GLU A 660 27.29 6.58 -23.95
CA GLU A 660 28.34 5.95 -23.15
C GLU A 660 28.62 6.71 -21.86
N ALA A 661 28.61 8.04 -21.89
CA ALA A 661 28.71 8.87 -20.69
C ALA A 661 27.54 8.60 -19.72
N TYR A 662 26.31 8.59 -20.24
CA TYR A 662 25.14 8.26 -19.42
C TYR A 662 25.20 6.82 -18.87
N ALA A 663 25.67 5.85 -19.65
CA ALA A 663 25.86 4.49 -19.18
C ALA A 663 26.93 4.37 -18.06
N ALA A 664 28.00 5.16 -18.13
CA ALA A 664 29.00 5.22 -17.08
C ALA A 664 28.40 5.76 -15.77
N ASP A 665 27.59 6.84 -15.85
CA ASP A 665 26.87 7.38 -14.69
C ASP A 665 25.91 6.36 -14.09
N VAL A 666 25.19 5.60 -14.93
CA VAL A 666 24.30 4.52 -14.48
C VAL A 666 25.06 3.44 -13.70
N LEU A 667 26.23 3.03 -14.17
CA LEU A 667 27.05 2.03 -13.47
C LEU A 667 27.57 2.55 -12.12
N GLU A 668 27.99 3.82 -12.04
CA GLU A 668 28.40 4.44 -10.77
C GLU A 668 27.23 4.52 -9.79
N ARG A 669 26.01 4.80 -10.27
CA ARG A 669 24.79 4.79 -9.44
C ARG A 669 24.49 3.41 -8.86
N PHE A 670 24.75 2.35 -9.62
CA PHE A 670 24.58 0.97 -9.13
C PHE A 670 25.60 0.58 -8.06
N GLU A 671 26.71 1.31 -7.93
CA GLU A 671 27.71 1.15 -6.84
C GLU A 671 27.28 1.81 -5.53
N ASN A 672 26.16 2.54 -5.49
CA ASN A 672 25.73 3.27 -4.29
C ASN A 672 25.50 2.33 -3.08
N PRO A 673 26.31 2.43 -2.00
CA PRO A 673 26.22 1.53 -0.86
C PRO A 673 25.02 1.83 0.06
N TYR A 674 24.41 3.01 -0.06
CA TYR A 674 23.33 3.47 0.82
C TYR A 674 21.94 3.07 0.33
N ASN A 675 21.86 2.33 -0.78
CA ASN A 675 20.60 2.04 -1.45
C ASN A 675 20.50 0.57 -1.90
N PRO A 676 20.49 -0.41 -0.98
CA PRO A 676 20.50 -1.83 -1.32
C PRO A 676 19.24 -2.21 -2.10
N HIS A 677 19.37 -2.34 -3.42
CA HIS A 677 18.25 -2.58 -4.33
C HIS A 677 18.04 -4.07 -4.50
N GLN A 678 16.96 -4.59 -3.90
CA GLN A 678 16.62 -6.01 -3.94
C GLN A 678 16.25 -6.44 -5.37
N LEU A 679 16.91 -7.48 -5.89
CA LEU A 679 16.67 -7.98 -7.25
C LEU A 679 15.22 -8.46 -7.42
N LEU A 680 14.63 -9.06 -6.38
CA LEU A 680 13.22 -9.47 -6.38
C LEU A 680 12.24 -8.29 -6.43
N SER A 681 12.58 -7.13 -5.85
CA SER A 681 11.74 -5.93 -6.02
C SER A 681 11.79 -5.42 -7.47
N ILE A 682 12.92 -5.60 -8.15
CA ILE A 682 13.08 -5.22 -9.55
C ILE A 682 12.42 -6.23 -10.50
N SER A 683 12.33 -7.52 -10.12
CA SER A 683 11.74 -8.59 -10.94
C SER A 683 10.22 -8.52 -11.11
N LEU A 684 9.51 -7.74 -10.27
CA LEU A 684 8.06 -7.53 -10.39
C LEU A 684 7.66 -7.11 -11.81
N ASN A 685 6.68 -7.78 -12.42
CA ASN A 685 6.16 -7.50 -13.78
C ASN A 685 7.22 -7.62 -14.89
N SER A 686 8.13 -8.60 -14.80
CA SER A 686 9.29 -8.72 -15.70
C SER A 686 8.94 -8.85 -17.18
N VAL A 687 7.81 -9.48 -17.56
CA VAL A 687 7.42 -9.60 -18.98
C VAL A 687 7.15 -8.22 -19.59
N SER A 688 6.33 -7.41 -18.92
CA SER A 688 6.00 -6.05 -19.37
C SER A 688 7.24 -5.13 -19.39
N LYS A 689 8.13 -5.29 -18.40
CA LYS A 689 9.41 -4.58 -18.34
C LYS A 689 10.33 -4.98 -19.50
N PHE A 690 10.45 -6.27 -19.80
CA PHE A 690 11.28 -6.74 -20.92
C PHE A 690 10.76 -6.19 -22.26
N LYS A 691 9.43 -6.26 -22.49
CA LYS A 691 8.78 -5.71 -23.69
C LYS A 691 9.12 -4.24 -23.92
N THR A 692 9.10 -3.43 -22.87
CA THR A 692 9.26 -1.97 -22.96
C THR A 692 10.72 -1.52 -22.93
N ARG A 693 11.60 -2.26 -22.25
CA ARG A 693 12.99 -1.84 -21.96
C ARG A 693 14.03 -2.53 -22.84
N ASN A 694 13.94 -3.85 -23.01
CA ASN A 694 15.01 -4.67 -23.59
C ASN A 694 14.67 -5.18 -24.99
N LEU A 695 13.40 -5.51 -25.26
CA LEU A 695 12.98 -5.98 -26.57
C LEU A 695 13.28 -4.97 -27.70
N PRO A 696 13.08 -3.64 -27.53
CA PRO A 696 13.45 -2.67 -28.56
C PRO A 696 14.96 -2.65 -28.83
N SER A 697 15.79 -2.84 -27.80
CA SER A 697 17.25 -2.92 -27.96
C SER A 697 17.67 -4.22 -28.65
N LEU A 698 17.02 -5.35 -28.33
CA LEU A 698 17.29 -6.65 -28.95
C LEU A 698 17.03 -6.59 -30.46
N LEU A 699 15.85 -6.07 -30.84
CA LEU A 699 15.43 -5.97 -32.23
C LEU A 699 16.23 -4.89 -32.97
N GLY A 700 16.44 -3.72 -32.34
CA GLY A 700 17.24 -2.65 -32.91
C GLY A 700 18.68 -3.09 -33.19
N TYR A 701 19.28 -3.87 -32.29
CA TYR A 701 20.60 -4.45 -32.52
C TYR A 701 20.58 -5.43 -33.69
N PHE A 702 19.60 -6.34 -33.76
CA PHE A 702 19.47 -7.28 -34.87
C PHE A 702 19.32 -6.55 -36.21
N THR A 703 18.46 -5.53 -36.29
CA THR A 703 18.27 -4.72 -37.50
C THR A 703 19.53 -3.97 -37.91
N LYS A 704 20.27 -3.38 -36.95
CA LYS A 704 21.48 -2.59 -37.25
C LYS A 704 22.72 -3.43 -37.53
N GLN A 705 22.87 -4.59 -36.89
CA GLN A 705 24.09 -5.39 -36.90
C GLN A 705 23.97 -6.69 -37.68
N GLY A 706 22.76 -7.09 -38.11
CA GLY A 706 22.50 -8.33 -38.84
C GLY A 706 22.76 -9.61 -38.03
N LYS A 707 22.92 -9.51 -36.70
CA LYS A 707 23.18 -10.64 -35.80
C LYS A 707 22.48 -10.43 -34.46
N LEU A 708 22.19 -11.52 -33.76
CA LEU A 708 21.52 -11.47 -32.46
C LEU A 708 22.46 -10.98 -31.33
N PRO A 709 21.98 -10.10 -30.43
CA PRO A 709 22.73 -9.68 -29.24
C PRO A 709 22.74 -10.81 -28.20
N LYS A 710 23.93 -11.33 -27.86
CA LYS A 710 24.05 -12.57 -27.08
C LYS A 710 23.48 -12.44 -25.68
N ARG A 711 23.73 -11.32 -24.99
CA ARG A 711 23.35 -11.10 -23.57
C ARG A 711 21.90 -10.69 -23.43
N LEU A 712 21.36 -9.88 -24.35
CA LEU A 712 19.93 -9.59 -24.38
C LEU A 712 19.09 -10.83 -24.71
N VAL A 713 19.55 -11.69 -25.63
CA VAL A 713 18.90 -12.99 -25.88
C VAL A 713 19.00 -13.90 -24.66
N PHE A 714 20.16 -13.95 -23.99
CA PHE A 714 20.30 -14.70 -22.74
C PHE A 714 19.41 -14.15 -21.63
N SER A 715 19.25 -12.83 -21.54
CA SER A 715 18.34 -12.20 -20.59
C SER A 715 16.89 -12.63 -20.80
N LEU A 716 16.42 -12.73 -22.06
CA LEU A 716 15.11 -13.28 -22.37
C LEU A 716 14.99 -14.75 -21.92
N SER A 717 16.04 -15.55 -22.14
CA SER A 717 16.08 -16.94 -21.64
C SER A 717 16.08 -17.00 -20.11
N ALA A 718 16.81 -16.12 -19.43
CA ALA A 718 16.84 -16.03 -17.97
C ALA A 718 15.47 -15.61 -17.42
N LEU A 719 14.74 -14.74 -18.11
CA LEU A 719 13.34 -14.43 -17.80
C LEU A 719 12.47 -15.67 -17.87
N ILE A 720 12.53 -16.42 -18.98
CA ILE A 720 11.74 -17.64 -19.14
C ILE A 720 12.08 -18.64 -18.03
N SER A 721 13.37 -18.84 -17.74
CA SER A 721 13.85 -19.73 -16.65
C SER A 721 13.43 -19.27 -15.26
N PHE A 722 13.40 -17.95 -15.00
CA PHE A 722 12.96 -17.40 -13.71
C PHE A 722 11.49 -17.72 -13.41
N TYR A 723 10.66 -17.89 -14.44
CA TYR A 723 9.26 -18.25 -14.31
C TYR A 723 9.05 -19.77 -14.19
N GLU A 724 10.11 -20.54 -13.91
CA GLU A 724 10.03 -21.98 -13.65
C GLU A 724 9.30 -22.27 -12.33
N GLY A 725 7.99 -22.46 -12.45
CA GLY A 725 7.12 -22.80 -11.34
C GLY A 725 5.77 -23.31 -11.82
N THR A 726 5.16 -24.20 -11.04
CA THR A 726 3.78 -24.69 -11.27
C THR A 726 2.86 -24.42 -10.08
N ASP A 727 3.45 -24.15 -8.92
CA ASP A 727 2.73 -23.97 -7.66
C ASP A 727 2.64 -22.49 -7.32
N TYR A 728 1.60 -22.09 -6.60
CA TYR A 728 1.35 -20.69 -6.24
C TYR A 728 1.48 -20.45 -4.74
N GLU A 729 1.81 -19.22 -4.36
CA GLU A 729 1.58 -18.64 -3.03
C GLU A 729 0.72 -17.38 -3.17
N GLY A 730 -0.54 -17.46 -2.76
CA GLY A 730 -1.49 -16.37 -3.02
C GLY A 730 -1.55 -16.05 -4.52
N SER A 731 -1.33 -14.79 -4.89
CA SER A 731 -1.32 -14.34 -6.29
C SER A 731 0.04 -14.47 -7.00
N SER A 732 1.03 -15.10 -6.37
CA SER A 732 2.40 -15.19 -6.90
C SER A 732 2.72 -16.63 -7.30
N LEU A 733 3.46 -16.82 -8.39
CA LEU A 733 3.97 -18.14 -8.79
C LEU A 733 5.23 -18.45 -7.97
N LYS A 734 5.40 -19.70 -7.52
CA LYS A 734 6.58 -20.14 -6.77
C LYS A 734 7.69 -20.55 -7.72
N GLY A 735 8.78 -19.79 -7.69
CA GLY A 735 10.04 -20.20 -8.28
C GLY A 735 10.94 -20.87 -7.25
N THR A 736 11.90 -21.68 -7.70
CA THR A 736 12.90 -22.30 -6.83
C THR A 736 14.30 -21.95 -7.28
N ARG A 737 15.16 -21.55 -6.34
CA ARG A 737 16.59 -21.31 -6.54
C ARG A 737 17.35 -22.13 -5.52
N ALA A 738 18.10 -23.13 -5.97
CA ALA A 738 18.71 -24.13 -5.09
C ALA A 738 17.67 -24.75 -4.12
N SER A 739 17.79 -24.51 -2.81
CA SER A 739 16.84 -24.97 -1.79
C SER A 739 15.82 -23.90 -1.36
N GLU A 740 15.88 -22.70 -1.92
CA GLU A 740 15.06 -21.56 -1.53
C GLU A 740 13.90 -21.35 -2.50
N THR A 741 12.71 -21.11 -1.96
CA THR A 741 11.53 -20.71 -2.74
C THR A 741 11.44 -19.19 -2.79
N TYR A 742 11.16 -18.64 -3.96
CA TYR A 742 10.88 -17.22 -4.15
C TYR A 742 9.55 -17.00 -4.85
N LEU A 743 9.01 -15.79 -4.71
CA LEU A 743 7.72 -15.43 -5.26
C LEU A 743 7.90 -14.63 -6.56
N ILE A 744 7.41 -15.17 -7.66
CA ILE A 744 7.33 -14.53 -8.96
C ILE A 744 6.03 -13.74 -9.00
N GLN A 745 6.15 -12.43 -9.21
CA GLN A 745 5.03 -11.51 -9.24
C GLN A 745 4.90 -10.88 -10.63
N ASP A 746 3.76 -11.15 -11.28
CA ASP A 746 3.37 -10.58 -12.56
C ASP A 746 1.82 -10.60 -12.65
N SER A 747 1.27 -10.14 -13.77
CA SER A 747 -0.16 -10.28 -14.06
C SER A 747 -0.62 -11.75 -14.01
N PRO A 748 -1.82 -12.03 -13.47
CA PRO A 748 -2.34 -13.39 -13.34
C PRO A 748 -2.32 -14.19 -14.65
N GLU A 749 -2.60 -13.54 -15.77
CA GLU A 749 -2.62 -14.15 -17.10
C GLU A 749 -1.23 -14.63 -17.54
N ILE A 750 -0.19 -13.83 -17.25
CA ILE A 750 1.20 -14.21 -17.52
C ILE A 750 1.62 -15.39 -16.65
N LEU A 751 1.34 -15.32 -15.34
CA LEU A 751 1.70 -16.39 -14.40
C LEU A 751 1.02 -17.71 -14.77
N ALA A 752 -0.27 -17.68 -15.11
CA ALA A 752 -1.03 -18.86 -15.51
C ALA A 752 -0.47 -19.51 -16.78
N ALA A 753 -0.10 -18.69 -17.78
CA ALA A 753 0.50 -19.18 -19.00
C ALA A 753 1.87 -19.86 -18.74
N PHE A 754 2.75 -19.25 -17.95
CA PHE A 754 4.02 -19.88 -17.58
C PHE A 754 3.81 -21.18 -16.80
N ALA A 755 2.92 -21.18 -15.80
CA ALA A 755 2.61 -22.38 -15.03
C ALA A 755 2.11 -23.53 -15.92
N ALA A 756 1.26 -23.23 -16.92
CA ALA A 756 0.79 -24.23 -17.88
C ALA A 756 1.93 -24.77 -18.76
N LEU A 757 2.83 -23.90 -19.25
CA LEU A 757 3.97 -24.31 -20.07
C LEU A 757 4.99 -25.17 -19.29
N TYR A 758 5.16 -24.89 -17.99
CA TYR A 758 6.06 -25.63 -17.10
C TYR A 758 5.44 -26.91 -16.52
N ALA A 759 4.12 -27.06 -16.54
CA ALA A 759 3.44 -28.30 -16.09
C ALA A 759 3.77 -29.51 -16.99
N GLU A 760 4.06 -29.27 -18.27
CA GLU A 760 4.45 -30.33 -19.20
C GLU A 760 5.92 -30.74 -18.98
N LYS A 761 6.12 -31.99 -18.53
CA LYS A 761 7.45 -32.55 -18.30
C LYS A 761 8.17 -32.87 -19.61
N GLY A 762 9.49 -32.89 -19.57
CA GLY A 762 10.34 -33.26 -20.71
C GLY A 762 11.81 -33.19 -20.34
N ASN A 763 12.67 -33.80 -21.15
CA ASN A 763 14.12 -33.58 -21.02
C ASN A 763 14.44 -32.10 -21.32
N PRO A 764 15.59 -31.56 -20.84
CA PRO A 764 15.92 -30.14 -20.98
C PRO A 764 15.85 -29.62 -22.43
N LYS A 765 16.22 -30.44 -23.41
CA LYS A 765 16.21 -30.09 -24.83
C LYS A 765 14.80 -29.95 -25.41
N ALA A 766 13.92 -30.92 -25.18
CA ALA A 766 12.53 -30.84 -25.65
C ALA A 766 11.77 -29.72 -24.93
N LYS A 767 12.00 -29.58 -23.61
CA LYS A 767 11.43 -28.54 -22.77
C LYS A 767 11.82 -27.14 -23.24
N SER A 768 13.11 -26.91 -23.53
CA SER A 768 13.62 -25.60 -23.98
C SER A 768 13.07 -25.18 -25.34
N GLN A 769 13.00 -26.10 -26.30
CA GLN A 769 12.42 -25.84 -27.63
C GLN A 769 10.94 -25.45 -27.53
N ARG A 770 10.15 -26.20 -26.74
CA ARG A 770 8.74 -25.92 -26.53
C ARG A 770 8.51 -24.56 -25.86
N LEU A 771 9.23 -24.28 -24.78
CA LEU A 771 9.12 -23.00 -24.05
C LEU A 771 9.55 -21.82 -24.91
N ALA A 772 10.67 -21.94 -25.63
CA ALA A 772 11.12 -20.90 -26.55
C ALA A 772 10.03 -20.60 -27.59
N LYS A 773 9.54 -21.61 -28.30
CA LYS A 773 8.50 -21.41 -29.32
C LYS A 773 7.24 -20.75 -28.74
N ALA A 774 6.70 -21.29 -27.66
CA ALA A 774 5.43 -20.83 -27.09
C ALA A 774 5.50 -19.41 -26.51
N VAL A 775 6.59 -19.06 -25.83
CA VAL A 775 6.77 -17.72 -25.28
C VAL A 775 7.00 -16.72 -26.41
N LEU A 776 7.87 -17.02 -27.38
CA LEU A 776 8.23 -16.08 -28.44
C LEU A 776 7.07 -15.83 -29.42
N SER A 777 6.22 -16.83 -29.67
CA SER A 777 5.06 -16.66 -30.56
C SER A 777 3.87 -15.92 -29.92
N ASN A 778 3.97 -15.57 -28.63
CA ASN A 778 2.88 -14.91 -27.91
C ASN A 778 2.78 -13.41 -28.27
N THR A 779 1.95 -13.12 -29.28
CA THR A 779 1.74 -11.75 -29.78
C THR A 779 1.06 -10.82 -28.77
N ALA A 780 0.28 -11.36 -27.81
CA ALA A 780 -0.31 -10.53 -26.76
C ALA A 780 0.77 -9.94 -25.84
N TRP A 781 1.85 -10.68 -25.60
CA TRP A 781 2.97 -10.20 -24.78
C TRP A 781 3.86 -9.25 -25.59
N TRP A 782 4.27 -9.65 -26.79
CA TRP A 782 5.33 -8.94 -27.52
C TRP A 782 4.83 -7.95 -28.58
N SER A 783 3.52 -7.88 -28.82
CA SER A 783 2.89 -7.15 -29.93
C SER A 783 3.28 -7.64 -31.34
N GLN A 784 4.11 -8.67 -31.44
CA GLN A 784 4.52 -9.35 -32.66
C GLN A 784 4.96 -10.78 -32.35
N ASP A 785 5.09 -11.60 -33.40
CA ASP A 785 5.59 -12.97 -33.27
C ASP A 785 7.12 -12.97 -33.37
N LEU A 786 7.80 -13.20 -32.25
CA LEU A 786 9.27 -13.17 -32.18
C LEU A 786 9.94 -14.40 -32.80
N THR A 787 9.19 -15.47 -33.11
CA THR A 787 9.75 -16.64 -33.83
C THR A 787 10.15 -16.30 -35.26
N LYS A 788 9.61 -15.19 -35.79
CA LYS A 788 9.96 -14.65 -37.12
C LYS A 788 11.31 -13.93 -37.16
N VAL A 789 11.91 -13.63 -36.01
CA VAL A 789 13.27 -13.08 -35.94
C VAL A 789 14.26 -14.21 -36.16
N GLU A 790 15.04 -14.12 -37.24
CA GLU A 790 15.93 -15.21 -37.68
C GLU A 790 16.88 -15.65 -36.56
N GLY A 791 16.87 -16.96 -36.27
CA GLY A 791 17.73 -17.58 -35.27
C GLY A 791 17.34 -17.35 -33.81
N LEU A 792 16.37 -16.48 -33.50
CA LEU A 792 16.05 -16.10 -32.12
C LEU A 792 15.47 -17.25 -31.31
N GLU A 793 14.48 -17.98 -31.85
CA GLU A 793 13.89 -19.15 -31.18
C GLU A 793 14.95 -20.20 -30.84
N LYS A 794 15.84 -20.50 -31.80
CA LYS A 794 16.92 -21.47 -31.63
C LYS A 794 17.92 -21.02 -30.56
N ALA A 795 18.28 -19.73 -30.54
CA ALA A 795 19.20 -19.17 -29.55
C ALA A 795 18.59 -19.17 -28.13
N VAL A 796 17.30 -18.81 -28.00
CA VAL A 796 16.59 -18.85 -26.71
C VAL A 796 16.51 -20.29 -26.17
N ALA A 797 16.18 -21.26 -27.02
CA ALA A 797 16.13 -22.67 -26.65
C ALA A 797 17.51 -23.19 -26.19
N ALA A 798 18.59 -22.86 -26.93
CA ALA A 798 19.95 -23.27 -26.57
C ALA A 798 20.39 -22.68 -25.21
N ASN A 799 20.07 -21.41 -24.94
CA ASN A 799 20.37 -20.78 -23.66
C ASN A 799 19.57 -21.40 -22.50
N LEU A 800 18.28 -21.71 -22.70
CA LEU A 800 17.46 -22.41 -21.69
C LEU A 800 18.02 -23.80 -21.37
N GLU A 801 18.40 -24.57 -22.40
CA GLU A 801 19.06 -25.87 -22.21
C GLU A 801 20.37 -25.72 -21.43
N ALA A 802 21.19 -24.72 -21.74
CA ALA A 802 22.42 -24.44 -21.00
C ALA A 802 22.16 -24.09 -19.53
N ILE A 803 21.19 -23.23 -19.24
CA ILE A 803 20.83 -22.83 -17.86
C ILE A 803 20.48 -24.06 -17.01
N TRP A 804 19.72 -25.01 -17.55
CA TRP A 804 19.31 -26.21 -16.80
C TRP A 804 20.37 -27.33 -16.76
N THR A 805 21.30 -27.39 -17.71
CA THR A 805 22.29 -28.47 -17.80
C THR A 805 23.59 -28.14 -17.07
N VAL A 806 24.10 -26.91 -17.21
CA VAL A 806 25.35 -26.47 -16.56
C VAL A 806 25.13 -25.49 -15.41
N GLY A 807 23.90 -25.01 -15.21
CA GLY A 807 23.53 -24.06 -14.17
C GLY A 807 23.70 -22.60 -14.61
N MET A 808 22.95 -21.69 -13.96
CA MET A 808 22.91 -20.26 -14.33
C MET A 808 24.29 -19.60 -14.34
N LYS A 809 25.14 -19.85 -13.32
CA LYS A 809 26.48 -19.25 -13.25
C LYS A 809 27.36 -19.61 -14.44
N GLN A 810 27.44 -20.90 -14.77
CA GLN A 810 28.27 -21.36 -15.88
C GLN A 810 27.70 -20.93 -17.24
N ALA A 811 26.38 -20.86 -17.36
CA ALA A 811 25.71 -20.37 -18.56
C ALA A 811 26.03 -18.88 -18.80
N VAL A 812 25.95 -18.03 -17.76
CA VAL A 812 26.37 -16.61 -17.83
C VAL A 812 27.87 -16.49 -18.14
N ALA A 813 28.71 -17.37 -17.57
CA ALA A 813 30.16 -17.34 -17.76
C ALA A 813 30.58 -17.50 -19.23
N SER A 814 29.74 -18.11 -20.07
CA SER A 814 30.00 -18.23 -21.52
C SER A 814 29.81 -16.92 -22.31
N LEU A 815 29.29 -15.87 -21.66
CA LEU A 815 28.91 -14.59 -22.27
C LEU A 815 29.77 -13.41 -21.81
N VAL A 816 30.66 -13.63 -20.84
CA VAL A 816 31.44 -12.59 -20.16
C VAL A 816 32.85 -12.45 -20.67
#